data_AF-A0A8C1AQ16-F1
#
_entry.id   AF-A0A8C1AQ16-F1
#
_cell.length_a   1.000
_cell.length_b   1.000
_cell.length_c   1.000
_cell.angle_alpha   90.00
_cell.angle_beta   90.00
_cell.angle_gamma   90.00
#
_symmetry.space_group_name_H-M   'P 1'
#
loop_
_entity.id
_entity.type
_entity.pdbx_description
1 polymer ?
#
loop_
_entity_poly.entity_id
_entity_poly.type
_entity_poly.pdbx_seq_one_letter_code
_entity_poly.pdbx_strand_id
1 'polypeptide(L)'
;PLRLDIKRKLTARSDRVKSVDLHPSEPWMLASLYNGSVCVWNHETQVTSRPYCVLHVCLIFCLISFIDSDDMLIKLWDWEKKWSCSQVFEGHTHYVMQIVINPKDNNQFASASLDRTIKVWQLGSSSPNFTLEGHDKGVNCIDYYSGGDKPYLISGADDRLVKIWDYQNKTCVQTLEGHAQNVSCVNFHPELPIIITGSEDGTVRIWHSSTYRLESTLNYGMERVWCVCGLRGSNNVALGYDEGSIIIKLGREEPAMSMDTSGKIIWAKHSEIQQANLKAMGDAEIKDGERLPLAVKDMGSCEIYPQTIQHNPNGRFVVVCGDGEYIIYTAMALRNKSFGSAQEFVWAHDSSEYAIRESSSVVKIFKNFKEKKSFKPDFGAEGIYGGFLLGVRSVNGLAFYDWDNTELIRRIEIQPKHIFWSDSGELVCIATEESFFILRYLSEKVAASQESNEGVTEDGIEDAFEVQGEIQEVVKTGLWVGDCFIYTSSVNRLNYFVGGEIVTIAHLDRTMYLLGYIPKDDRLYLGDKELNIVSYSLLVSVLEYQTAVMRRDFGMADKVLPTIPKEQRTRVAHFLEKQGFKQQALAVSTDPEHRFELALQLGELKIAYQLAVEAESEQKWKQLAELAISKCQFSLAQECLHHAQDYGGLLLLATASGNAAMVAKLAEGAERDGKNNVAFMTYFLQGK
;
A
#
# COMPACT_ATOMS: atom_id res chain seq x y z
N PRO A 1 -19.47 18.39 -6.05
CA PRO A 1 -19.21 17.73 -7.35
C PRO A 1 -17.94 16.87 -7.28
N LEU A 2 -18.08 15.55 -7.19
CA LEU A 2 -16.97 14.60 -7.31
C LEU A 2 -16.36 14.77 -8.71
N ARG A 3 -15.18 15.40 -8.78
CA ARG A 3 -14.46 15.60 -10.03
C ARG A 3 -13.78 14.26 -10.36
N LEU A 4 -14.53 13.38 -11.02
CA LEU A 4 -13.95 12.17 -11.62
C LEU A 4 -12.93 12.63 -12.65
N ASP A 5 -11.64 12.48 -12.32
CA ASP A 5 -10.57 12.78 -13.26
C ASP A 5 -10.53 11.66 -14.29
N ILE A 6 -11.20 11.87 -15.42
CA ILE A 6 -11.32 10.88 -16.49
C ILE A 6 -9.94 10.73 -17.14
N LYS A 7 -9.15 9.77 -16.66
CA LYS A 7 -7.81 9.47 -17.19
C LYS A 7 -7.85 9.06 -18.66
N ARG A 8 -8.93 8.42 -19.11
CA ARG A 8 -9.12 7.97 -20.49
C ARG A 8 -10.61 7.87 -20.81
N LYS A 9 -11.06 8.59 -21.84
CA LYS A 9 -12.42 8.48 -22.38
C LYS A 9 -12.34 7.84 -23.75
N LEU A 10 -12.98 6.69 -23.90
CA LEU A 10 -13.08 5.97 -25.18
C LEU A 10 -14.54 5.95 -25.59
N THR A 11 -14.81 6.32 -26.84
CA THR A 11 -16.18 6.39 -27.37
C THR A 11 -16.23 5.70 -28.72
N ALA A 12 -17.01 4.62 -28.79
CA ALA A 12 -17.39 3.95 -30.03
C ALA A 12 -18.91 4.02 -30.18
N ARG A 13 -19.40 4.20 -31.41
CA ARG A 13 -20.85 4.14 -31.68
C ARG A 13 -21.25 2.67 -31.81
N SER A 14 -22.26 2.27 -31.05
CA SER A 14 -22.91 0.96 -31.15
C SER A 14 -24.41 1.13 -31.08
N ASP A 15 -25.15 0.07 -31.38
CA ASP A 15 -26.54 -0.04 -30.94
C ASP A 15 -26.61 -0.08 -29.41
N ARG A 16 -27.82 -0.02 -28.86
CA ARG A 16 -28.04 -0.08 -27.41
C ARG A 16 -27.36 -1.33 -26.85
N VAL A 17 -26.54 -1.14 -25.82
CA VAL A 17 -25.79 -2.21 -25.15
C VAL A 17 -26.67 -2.79 -24.05
N LYS A 18 -26.83 -4.12 -24.02
CA LYS A 18 -27.55 -4.86 -22.96
C LYS A 18 -26.62 -5.18 -21.80
N SER A 19 -25.44 -5.71 -22.10
CA SER A 19 -24.43 -6.08 -21.08
C SER A 19 -23.01 -5.85 -21.57
N VAL A 20 -22.10 -5.70 -20.62
CA VAL A 20 -20.66 -5.55 -20.86
C VAL A 20 -19.91 -6.38 -19.84
N ASP A 21 -18.82 -6.99 -20.28
CA ASP A 21 -17.88 -7.67 -19.40
C ASP A 21 -16.43 -7.44 -19.84
N LEU A 22 -15.49 -7.52 -18.90
CA LEU A 22 -14.06 -7.36 -19.14
C LEU A 22 -13.36 -8.71 -19.00
N HIS A 23 -12.51 -9.01 -19.98
CA HIS A 23 -11.70 -10.20 -19.91
C HIS A 23 -10.65 -10.07 -18.79
N PRO A 24 -10.44 -11.10 -17.95
CA PRO A 24 -9.61 -10.99 -16.75
C PRO A 24 -8.10 -10.82 -17.03
N SER A 25 -7.58 -11.34 -18.14
CA SER A 25 -6.15 -11.23 -18.51
C SER A 25 -5.89 -10.46 -19.80
N GLU A 26 -6.60 -10.80 -20.88
CA GLU A 26 -6.52 -10.07 -22.16
C GLU A 26 -7.19 -8.69 -22.10
N PRO A 27 -6.72 -7.71 -22.89
CA PRO A 27 -7.28 -6.35 -22.92
C PRO A 27 -8.58 -6.26 -23.73
N TRP A 28 -9.48 -7.24 -23.55
CA TRP A 28 -10.73 -7.38 -24.29
C TRP A 28 -11.93 -7.02 -23.42
N MET A 29 -12.87 -6.30 -24.03
CA MET A 29 -14.18 -5.98 -23.51
C MET A 29 -15.21 -6.64 -24.41
N LEU A 30 -16.10 -7.44 -23.83
CA LEU A 30 -17.25 -8.00 -24.53
C LEU A 30 -18.45 -7.09 -24.29
N ALA A 31 -19.19 -6.78 -25.36
CA ALA A 31 -20.42 -6.02 -25.28
C ALA A 31 -21.52 -6.76 -26.05
N SER A 32 -22.63 -7.07 -25.38
CA SER A 32 -23.82 -7.60 -26.01
C SER A 32 -24.78 -6.47 -26.39
N LEU A 33 -25.32 -6.50 -27.60
CA LEU A 33 -26.18 -5.46 -28.14
C LEU A 33 -27.63 -5.93 -28.21
N TYR A 34 -28.57 -4.99 -28.15
CA TYR A 34 -30.01 -5.28 -28.30
C TYR A 34 -30.38 -5.90 -29.64
N ASN A 35 -29.55 -5.72 -30.67
CA ASN A 35 -29.74 -6.34 -31.98
C ASN A 35 -29.38 -7.85 -32.01
N GLY A 36 -28.94 -8.42 -30.87
CA GLY A 36 -28.56 -9.83 -30.74
C GLY A 36 -27.09 -10.13 -31.08
N SER A 37 -26.30 -9.12 -31.47
CA SER A 37 -24.87 -9.29 -31.74
C SER A 37 -24.02 -9.12 -30.49
N VAL A 38 -22.91 -9.86 -30.44
CA VAL A 38 -21.88 -9.74 -29.41
C VAL A 38 -20.62 -9.21 -30.08
N CYS A 39 -20.11 -8.09 -29.57
CA CYS A 39 -18.90 -7.47 -30.06
C CYS A 39 -17.77 -7.68 -29.07
N VAL A 40 -16.58 -7.99 -29.58
CA VAL A 40 -15.36 -8.04 -28.79
C VAL A 40 -14.50 -6.85 -29.16
N TRP A 41 -14.16 -6.06 -28.16
CA TRP A 41 -13.47 -4.79 -28.34
C TRP A 41 -12.16 -4.79 -27.55
N ASN A 42 -11.04 -4.50 -28.21
CA ASN A 42 -9.78 -4.36 -27.51
C ASN A 42 -9.65 -2.92 -27.00
N HIS A 43 -9.67 -2.73 -25.68
CA HIS A 43 -9.71 -1.40 -25.07
C HIS A 43 -8.34 -0.69 -25.07
N GLU A 44 -7.25 -1.40 -25.33
CA GLU A 44 -5.92 -0.80 -25.48
C GLU A 44 -5.71 -0.22 -26.88
N THR A 45 -5.98 -1.04 -27.90
CA THR A 45 -5.80 -0.72 -29.32
C THR A 45 -6.98 0.03 -29.93
N GLN A 46 -8.13 0.03 -29.24
CA GLN A 46 -9.42 0.60 -29.69
C GLN A 46 -10.01 -0.08 -30.93
N VAL A 47 -9.49 -1.25 -31.29
CA VAL A 47 -9.98 -2.01 -32.44
C VAL A 47 -11.05 -3.00 -31.99
N THR A 48 -12.21 -2.97 -32.66
CA THR A 48 -13.17 -4.06 -32.62
C THR A 48 -12.58 -5.25 -33.37
N SER A 49 -12.33 -6.36 -32.69
CA SER A 49 -12.20 -7.63 -33.42
C SER A 49 -13.57 -7.92 -34.04
N ARG A 50 -13.57 -8.46 -35.27
CA ARG A 50 -14.69 -8.41 -36.22
C ARG A 50 -16.06 -8.61 -35.56
N PRO A 51 -17.10 -7.85 -35.96
CA PRO A 51 -18.47 -8.14 -35.54
C PRO A 51 -18.85 -9.52 -36.08
N TYR A 52 -18.91 -10.51 -35.22
CA TYR A 52 -19.58 -11.76 -35.57
C TYR A 52 -21.08 -11.41 -35.62
N CYS A 53 -21.61 -11.15 -36.81
CA CYS A 53 -23.05 -11.11 -37.05
C CYS A 53 -23.59 -12.51 -36.83
N VAL A 54 -23.96 -12.82 -35.61
CA VAL A 54 -24.62 -14.07 -35.27
C VAL A 54 -25.94 -13.68 -34.63
N LEU A 55 -27.02 -13.93 -35.36
CA LEU A 55 -28.34 -14.01 -34.76
C LEU A 55 -28.25 -15.09 -33.67
N HIS A 56 -28.52 -14.70 -32.42
CA HIS A 56 -28.63 -15.55 -31.23
C HIS A 56 -27.31 -16.07 -30.62
N VAL A 57 -26.74 -15.32 -29.65
CA VAL A 57 -25.51 -15.73 -28.93
C VAL A 57 -25.52 -15.27 -27.45
N CYS A 58 -25.53 -16.23 -26.51
CA CYS A 58 -24.94 -16.10 -25.17
C CYS A 58 -23.52 -16.67 -25.22
N LEU A 59 -22.54 -15.99 -24.64
CA LEU A 59 -21.12 -16.34 -24.66
C LEU A 59 -20.60 -16.36 -23.21
N ILE A 60 -20.24 -17.54 -22.70
CA ILE A 60 -19.58 -17.68 -21.40
C ILE A 60 -18.07 -17.52 -21.64
N PHE A 61 -17.50 -16.40 -21.17
CA PHE A 61 -16.14 -16.42 -20.64
C PHE A 61 -16.20 -16.41 -19.12
N CYS A 62 -15.16 -17.02 -18.55
CA CYS A 62 -14.88 -16.99 -17.14
C CYS A 62 -14.93 -15.55 -16.61
N LEU A 63 -15.78 -15.35 -15.58
CA LEU A 63 -15.97 -14.17 -14.72
C LEU A 63 -16.93 -13.06 -15.20
N ILE A 64 -18.21 -13.29 -14.87
CA ILE A 64 -19.23 -12.29 -14.49
C ILE A 64 -19.65 -11.29 -15.58
N SER A 65 -20.66 -11.64 -16.38
CA SER A 65 -21.92 -10.87 -16.48
C SER A 65 -22.75 -11.18 -17.72
N PHE A 66 -23.97 -11.67 -17.48
CA PHE A 66 -25.21 -11.48 -18.25
C PHE A 66 -25.14 -11.59 -19.77
N ILE A 67 -25.73 -12.64 -20.34
CA ILE A 67 -26.34 -12.50 -21.66
C ILE A 67 -27.72 -13.15 -21.60
N ASP A 68 -28.76 -12.31 -21.63
CA ASP A 68 -30.15 -12.70 -21.83
C ASP A 68 -30.35 -12.88 -23.33
N SER A 69 -30.60 -14.12 -23.71
CA SER A 69 -31.08 -14.40 -25.03
C SER A 69 -32.59 -14.56 -24.93
N ASP A 70 -33.31 -13.67 -25.63
CA ASP A 70 -34.76 -13.73 -25.77
C ASP A 70 -35.23 -15.07 -26.39
N ASP A 71 -34.29 -15.92 -26.86
CA ASP A 71 -34.53 -17.29 -27.35
C ASP A 71 -34.69 -18.35 -26.24
N MET A 72 -34.66 -17.97 -24.95
CA MET A 72 -34.81 -18.85 -23.78
C MET A 72 -33.65 -19.85 -23.58
N LEU A 73 -32.60 -19.76 -24.38
CA LEU A 73 -31.47 -20.69 -24.37
C LEU A 73 -30.24 -20.04 -23.76
N ILE A 74 -29.40 -20.87 -23.15
CA ILE A 74 -28.05 -20.48 -22.72
C ILE A 74 -27.05 -21.18 -23.61
N LYS A 75 -26.03 -20.46 -24.09
CA LYS A 75 -25.00 -20.99 -25.00
C LYS A 75 -23.62 -20.75 -24.42
N LEU A 76 -22.73 -21.71 -24.64
CA LEU A 76 -21.32 -21.68 -24.26
C LEU A 76 -20.49 -21.64 -25.53
N TRP A 77 -19.55 -20.69 -25.64
CA TRP A 77 -18.70 -20.57 -26.81
C TRP A 77 -17.24 -20.54 -26.40
N ASP A 78 -16.42 -21.07 -27.29
CA ASP A 78 -14.99 -21.25 -27.09
C ASP A 78 -14.23 -20.33 -28.06
N TRP A 79 -13.49 -19.37 -27.51
CA TRP A 79 -12.73 -18.38 -28.29
C TRP A 79 -11.48 -18.98 -28.93
N GLU A 80 -10.83 -19.95 -28.27
CA GLU A 80 -9.65 -20.64 -28.80
C GLU A 80 -10.04 -21.42 -30.06
N LYS A 81 -11.27 -21.94 -30.09
CA LYS A 81 -11.89 -22.57 -31.25
C LYS A 81 -12.60 -21.59 -32.17
N LYS A 82 -12.07 -20.38 -32.32
CA LYS A 82 -12.57 -19.33 -33.22
C LYS A 82 -14.03 -18.95 -32.94
N TRP A 83 -14.41 -18.86 -31.67
CA TRP A 83 -15.78 -18.56 -31.25
C TRP A 83 -16.77 -19.58 -31.81
N SER A 84 -16.52 -20.87 -31.56
CA SER A 84 -17.47 -21.94 -31.87
C SER A 84 -18.43 -22.17 -30.71
N CYS A 85 -19.71 -22.36 -30.98
CA CYS A 85 -20.69 -22.75 -29.97
C CYS A 85 -20.41 -24.20 -29.54
N SER A 86 -19.92 -24.37 -28.31
CA SER A 86 -19.55 -25.68 -27.75
C SER A 86 -20.77 -26.41 -27.19
N GLN A 87 -21.66 -25.69 -26.50
CA GLN A 87 -22.80 -26.30 -25.83
C GLN A 87 -23.98 -25.34 -25.77
N VAL A 88 -25.20 -25.91 -25.84
CA VAL A 88 -26.47 -25.22 -25.62
C VAL A 88 -27.18 -25.87 -24.44
N PHE A 89 -27.70 -25.06 -23.52
CA PHE A 89 -28.47 -25.50 -22.37
C PHE A 89 -29.92 -25.09 -22.60
N GLU A 90 -30.80 -26.09 -22.63
CA GLU A 90 -32.24 -25.91 -22.85
C GLU A 90 -32.98 -26.31 -21.58
N GLY A 91 -33.95 -25.49 -21.14
CA GLY A 91 -34.75 -25.84 -19.97
C GLY A 91 -35.51 -24.69 -19.33
N HIS A 92 -35.17 -23.44 -19.63
CA HIS A 92 -36.00 -22.29 -19.25
C HIS A 92 -37.19 -22.16 -20.19
N THR A 93 -38.30 -21.66 -19.66
CA THR A 93 -39.54 -21.45 -20.43
C THR A 93 -39.81 -19.99 -20.76
N HIS A 94 -38.96 -19.09 -20.27
CA HIS A 94 -39.03 -17.65 -20.50
C HIS A 94 -37.63 -17.02 -20.54
N TYR A 95 -37.55 -15.70 -20.71
CA TYR A 95 -36.29 -14.96 -20.85
C TYR A 95 -35.33 -15.23 -19.70
N VAL A 96 -34.03 -15.29 -20.00
CA VAL A 96 -32.97 -15.61 -19.04
C VAL A 96 -32.28 -14.31 -18.66
N MET A 97 -32.82 -13.64 -17.65
CA MET A 97 -32.40 -12.28 -17.30
C MET A 97 -30.92 -12.17 -16.92
N GLN A 98 -30.38 -13.16 -16.19
CA GLN A 98 -29.00 -13.13 -15.71
C GLN A 98 -28.37 -14.52 -15.64
N ILE A 99 -27.05 -14.58 -15.87
CA ILE A 99 -26.22 -15.77 -15.66
C ILE A 99 -25.00 -15.36 -14.82
N VAL A 100 -24.64 -16.18 -13.84
CA VAL A 100 -23.44 -16.00 -13.01
C VAL A 100 -22.74 -17.35 -12.79
N ILE A 101 -21.42 -17.38 -12.95
CA ILE A 101 -20.58 -18.55 -12.66
C ILE A 101 -20.31 -18.63 -11.17
N ASN A 102 -20.30 -19.84 -10.61
CA ASN A 102 -19.94 -20.03 -9.23
C ASN A 102 -18.44 -19.70 -9.03
N PRO A 103 -18.09 -18.69 -8.21
CA PRO A 103 -16.69 -18.29 -8.00
C PRO A 103 -15.86 -19.35 -7.27
N LYS A 104 -16.50 -20.34 -6.62
CA LYS A 104 -15.84 -21.45 -5.91
C LYS A 104 -15.61 -22.67 -6.80
N ASP A 105 -16.45 -22.86 -7.82
CA ASP A 105 -16.36 -23.94 -8.79
C ASP A 105 -16.68 -23.41 -10.18
N ASN A 106 -15.64 -23.17 -10.97
CA ASN A 106 -15.74 -22.63 -12.33
C ASN A 106 -16.52 -23.55 -13.30
N ASN A 107 -16.81 -24.80 -12.89
CA ASN A 107 -17.56 -25.75 -13.69
C ASN A 107 -19.08 -25.65 -13.49
N GLN A 108 -19.56 -24.81 -12.56
CA GLN A 108 -20.97 -24.60 -12.27
C GLN A 108 -21.39 -23.15 -12.52
N PHE A 109 -22.61 -22.95 -12.99
CA PHE A 109 -23.20 -21.62 -13.14
C PHE A 109 -24.69 -21.63 -12.81
N ALA A 110 -25.23 -20.49 -12.40
CA ALA A 110 -26.65 -20.29 -12.15
C ALA A 110 -27.23 -19.34 -13.21
N SER A 111 -28.48 -19.58 -13.56
CA SER A 111 -29.28 -18.71 -14.41
C SER A 111 -30.58 -18.32 -13.71
N ALA A 112 -30.92 -17.04 -13.83
CA ALA A 112 -32.19 -16.47 -13.41
C ALA A 112 -33.08 -16.27 -14.62
N SER A 113 -34.35 -16.64 -14.51
CA SER A 113 -35.32 -16.47 -15.59
C SER A 113 -36.63 -15.87 -15.09
N LEU A 114 -37.33 -15.22 -16.02
CA LEU A 114 -38.70 -14.76 -15.80
C LEU A 114 -39.72 -15.91 -15.66
N ASP A 115 -39.31 -17.16 -15.88
CA ASP A 115 -40.12 -18.35 -15.57
C ASP A 115 -40.27 -18.62 -14.05
N ARG A 116 -39.80 -17.70 -13.21
CA ARG A 116 -39.81 -17.72 -11.73
C ARG A 116 -38.81 -18.71 -11.13
N THR A 117 -37.99 -19.33 -11.96
CA THR A 117 -37.04 -20.35 -11.52
C THR A 117 -35.61 -19.86 -11.65
N ILE A 118 -34.78 -20.40 -10.76
CA ILE A 118 -33.33 -20.32 -10.85
C ILE A 118 -32.82 -21.72 -11.16
N LYS A 119 -32.05 -21.87 -12.23
CA LYS A 119 -31.47 -23.17 -12.60
C LYS A 119 -29.97 -23.13 -12.39
N VAL A 120 -29.44 -24.15 -11.72
CA VAL A 120 -28.01 -24.36 -11.58
C VAL A 120 -27.58 -25.45 -12.54
N TRP A 121 -26.56 -25.15 -13.33
CA TRP A 121 -26.06 -25.96 -14.43
C TRP A 121 -24.61 -26.35 -14.16
N GLN A 122 -24.17 -27.41 -14.83
CA GLN A 122 -22.78 -27.85 -14.86
C GLN A 122 -22.31 -27.90 -16.30
N LEU A 123 -21.10 -27.39 -16.57
CA LEU A 123 -20.50 -27.47 -17.89
C LEU A 123 -20.31 -28.95 -18.27
N GLY A 124 -20.75 -29.33 -19.47
CA GLY A 124 -20.76 -30.71 -19.95
C GLY A 124 -22.07 -31.47 -19.74
N SER A 125 -23.00 -30.98 -18.92
CA SER A 125 -24.35 -31.53 -18.79
C SER A 125 -25.37 -30.69 -19.56
N SER A 126 -26.21 -31.31 -20.39
CA SER A 126 -27.29 -30.60 -21.11
C SER A 126 -28.52 -30.35 -20.24
N SER A 127 -28.66 -31.04 -19.11
CA SER A 127 -29.74 -30.83 -18.13
C SER A 127 -29.26 -30.02 -16.92
N PRO A 128 -30.14 -29.23 -16.30
CA PRO A 128 -29.81 -28.51 -15.07
C PRO A 128 -29.62 -29.50 -13.92
N ASN A 129 -28.65 -29.24 -13.04
CA ASN A 129 -28.38 -30.05 -11.86
C ASN A 129 -29.56 -30.01 -10.88
N PHE A 130 -30.13 -28.82 -10.67
CA PHE A 130 -31.36 -28.61 -9.92
C PHE A 130 -31.99 -27.26 -10.28
N THR A 131 -33.27 -27.12 -9.91
CA THR A 131 -34.07 -25.89 -10.07
C THR A 131 -34.50 -25.42 -8.68
N LEU A 132 -34.39 -24.12 -8.41
CA LEU A 132 -34.90 -23.46 -7.22
C LEU A 132 -36.15 -22.67 -7.61
N GLU A 133 -37.22 -22.87 -6.85
CA GLU A 133 -38.53 -22.24 -7.07
C GLU A 133 -39.00 -21.61 -5.76
N GLY A 134 -39.61 -20.42 -5.84
CA GLY A 134 -40.20 -19.76 -4.67
C GLY A 134 -40.41 -18.26 -4.78
N HIS A 135 -40.03 -17.63 -5.90
CA HIS A 135 -40.50 -16.29 -6.25
C HIS A 135 -41.87 -16.36 -6.91
N ASP A 136 -42.73 -15.38 -6.62
CA ASP A 136 -44.10 -15.34 -7.18
C ASP A 136 -44.12 -14.76 -8.61
N LYS A 137 -43.08 -14.00 -8.96
CA LYS A 137 -42.86 -13.40 -10.27
C LYS A 137 -41.47 -13.74 -10.83
N GLY A 138 -41.17 -13.22 -12.01
CA GLY A 138 -39.92 -13.47 -12.71
C GLY A 138 -38.70 -13.01 -11.91
N VAL A 139 -37.62 -13.78 -12.01
CA VAL A 139 -36.34 -13.49 -11.36
C VAL A 139 -35.50 -12.66 -12.33
N ASN A 140 -35.11 -11.47 -11.91
CA ASN A 140 -34.35 -10.52 -12.73
C ASN A 140 -32.86 -10.70 -12.56
N CYS A 141 -32.43 -10.96 -11.34
CA CYS A 141 -31.02 -10.97 -11.01
C CYS A 141 -30.65 -12.09 -10.04
N ILE A 142 -29.40 -12.52 -10.11
CA ILE A 142 -28.81 -13.56 -9.29
C ILE A 142 -27.34 -13.27 -9.04
N ASP A 143 -26.82 -13.63 -7.86
CA ASP A 143 -25.38 -13.59 -7.60
C ASP A 143 -24.96 -14.71 -6.64
N TYR A 144 -23.69 -15.11 -6.73
CA TYR A 144 -23.09 -16.10 -5.84
C TYR A 144 -22.34 -15.41 -4.70
N TYR A 145 -22.44 -16.00 -3.50
CA TYR A 145 -21.60 -15.56 -2.39
C TYR A 145 -20.15 -15.99 -2.63
N SER A 146 -19.26 -15.00 -2.76
CA SER A 146 -17.83 -15.20 -3.01
C SER A 146 -17.01 -15.45 -1.73
N GLY A 147 -17.54 -15.12 -0.55
CA GLY A 147 -16.84 -15.25 0.72
C GLY A 147 -16.95 -16.65 1.35
N GLY A 148 -16.03 -16.97 2.28
CA GLY A 148 -16.04 -18.12 3.20
C GLY A 148 -16.51 -19.48 2.64
N ASP A 149 -17.00 -20.35 3.52
CA ASP A 149 -17.51 -21.69 3.16
C ASP A 149 -19.02 -21.74 2.89
N LYS A 150 -19.75 -20.63 3.09
CA LYS A 150 -21.22 -20.63 2.94
C LYS A 150 -21.64 -20.86 1.48
N PRO A 151 -22.49 -21.86 1.18
CA PRO A 151 -22.95 -22.16 -0.18
C PRO A 151 -24.19 -21.34 -0.53
N TYR A 152 -24.06 -20.01 -0.55
CA TYR A 152 -25.20 -19.10 -0.73
C TYR A 152 -25.31 -18.53 -2.15
N LEU A 153 -26.57 -18.40 -2.57
CA LEU A 153 -27.02 -17.68 -3.76
C LEU A 153 -28.00 -16.59 -3.32
N ILE A 154 -28.02 -15.47 -4.03
CA ILE A 154 -29.03 -14.41 -3.82
C ILE A 154 -29.76 -14.15 -5.11
N SER A 155 -31.06 -13.89 -5.04
CA SER A 155 -31.89 -13.54 -6.19
C SER A 155 -32.81 -12.36 -5.90
N GLY A 156 -33.00 -11.51 -6.90
CA GLY A 156 -33.96 -10.41 -6.88
C GLY A 156 -34.99 -10.56 -7.99
N ALA A 157 -36.24 -10.25 -7.68
CA ALA A 157 -37.38 -10.49 -8.56
C ALA A 157 -38.37 -9.31 -8.59
N ASP A 158 -39.33 -9.40 -9.52
CA ASP A 158 -40.44 -8.44 -9.68
C ASP A 158 -41.51 -8.52 -8.56
N ASP A 159 -41.40 -9.51 -7.68
CA ASP A 159 -42.22 -9.61 -6.48
C ASP A 159 -41.76 -8.65 -5.37
N ARG A 160 -40.71 -7.85 -5.64
CA ARG A 160 -40.07 -6.87 -4.72
C ARG A 160 -39.29 -7.52 -3.59
N LEU A 161 -39.11 -8.84 -3.65
CA LEU A 161 -38.41 -9.61 -2.66
C LEU A 161 -37.00 -9.92 -3.15
N VAL A 162 -36.08 -9.99 -2.19
CA VAL A 162 -34.76 -10.57 -2.41
C VAL A 162 -34.66 -11.83 -1.58
N LYS A 163 -34.35 -12.96 -2.20
CA LYS A 163 -34.26 -14.26 -1.51
C LYS A 163 -32.83 -14.74 -1.48
N ILE A 164 -32.45 -15.31 -0.35
CA ILE A 164 -31.15 -15.95 -0.15
C ILE A 164 -31.39 -17.45 -0.09
N TRP A 165 -30.67 -18.17 -0.94
CA TRP A 165 -30.81 -19.59 -1.16
C TRP A 165 -29.55 -20.32 -0.69
N ASP A 166 -29.74 -21.44 -0.01
CA ASP A 166 -28.70 -22.43 0.16
C ASP A 166 -28.79 -23.41 -1.00
N TYR A 167 -27.79 -23.41 -1.88
CA TYR A 167 -27.85 -24.24 -3.08
C TYR A 167 -27.49 -25.71 -2.81
N GLN A 168 -26.91 -26.05 -1.65
CA GLN A 168 -26.68 -27.43 -1.24
C GLN A 168 -27.96 -28.05 -0.68
N ASN A 169 -28.61 -27.33 0.23
CA ASN A 169 -29.86 -27.76 0.86
C ASN A 169 -31.10 -27.49 0.00
N LYS A 170 -30.97 -26.64 -1.02
CA LYS A 170 -32.03 -26.22 -1.95
C LYS A 170 -33.20 -25.55 -1.25
N THR A 171 -32.90 -24.79 -0.19
CA THR A 171 -33.89 -24.09 0.64
C THR A 171 -33.68 -22.59 0.59
N CYS A 172 -34.77 -21.84 0.74
CA CYS A 172 -34.71 -20.40 0.98
C CYS A 172 -34.30 -20.18 2.44
N VAL A 173 -33.10 -19.65 2.65
CA VAL A 173 -32.55 -19.33 3.97
C VAL A 173 -33.25 -18.10 4.55
N GLN A 174 -33.42 -17.06 3.73
CA GLN A 174 -34.03 -15.81 4.16
C GLN A 174 -34.71 -15.07 3.01
N THR A 175 -35.77 -14.34 3.33
CA THR A 175 -36.40 -13.37 2.42
C THR A 175 -36.17 -11.96 2.98
N LEU A 176 -35.54 -11.08 2.19
CA LEU A 176 -35.34 -9.67 2.49
C LEU A 176 -36.51 -8.88 1.89
N GLU A 177 -37.23 -8.17 2.75
CA GLU A 177 -38.37 -7.35 2.37
C GLU A 177 -38.06 -5.88 2.63
N GLY A 178 -38.41 -5.02 1.67
CA GLY A 178 -38.34 -3.59 1.91
C GLY A 178 -38.45 -2.70 0.69
N HIS A 179 -38.07 -3.18 -0.50
CA HIS A 179 -38.18 -2.40 -1.74
C HIS A 179 -39.64 -2.12 -2.12
N ALA A 180 -39.89 -0.93 -2.67
CA ALA A 180 -41.23 -0.52 -3.05
C ALA A 180 -41.61 -0.98 -4.47
N GLN A 181 -40.60 -1.22 -5.31
CA GLN A 181 -40.73 -1.66 -6.70
C GLN A 181 -39.84 -2.88 -6.96
N ASN A 182 -39.82 -3.33 -8.21
CA ASN A 182 -39.05 -4.49 -8.66
C ASN A 182 -37.57 -4.35 -8.29
N VAL A 183 -36.95 -5.47 -7.93
CA VAL A 183 -35.51 -5.53 -7.70
C VAL A 183 -34.82 -5.83 -9.02
N SER A 184 -33.98 -4.92 -9.47
CA SER A 184 -33.31 -4.98 -10.76
C SER A 184 -31.95 -5.65 -10.67
N CYS A 185 -31.23 -5.45 -9.56
CA CYS A 185 -29.89 -5.99 -9.39
C CYS A 185 -29.59 -6.35 -7.93
N VAL A 186 -28.81 -7.42 -7.74
CA VAL A 186 -28.33 -7.91 -6.45
C VAL A 186 -26.84 -8.20 -6.59
N ASN A 187 -26.07 -7.90 -5.55
CA ASN A 187 -24.66 -8.26 -5.51
C ASN A 187 -24.19 -8.56 -4.09
N PHE A 188 -23.46 -9.66 -3.93
CA PHE A 188 -22.66 -9.88 -2.75
C PHE A 188 -21.38 -9.06 -2.88
N HIS A 189 -21.10 -8.22 -1.88
CA HIS A 189 -19.84 -7.51 -1.89
C HIS A 189 -18.69 -8.52 -1.73
N PRO A 190 -17.61 -8.44 -2.52
CA PRO A 190 -16.55 -9.45 -2.53
C PRO A 190 -15.80 -9.55 -1.18
N GLU A 191 -15.50 -8.40 -0.57
CA GLU A 191 -14.67 -8.31 0.65
C GLU A 191 -15.46 -8.07 1.95
N LEU A 192 -16.39 -7.12 1.93
CA LEU A 192 -17.22 -6.73 3.07
C LEU A 192 -18.41 -7.70 3.27
N PRO A 193 -18.90 -7.89 4.51
CA PRO A 193 -19.96 -8.83 4.84
C PRO A 193 -21.33 -8.19 4.54
N ILE A 194 -21.51 -7.62 3.35
CA ILE A 194 -22.70 -6.87 2.99
C ILE A 194 -23.28 -7.36 1.67
N ILE A 195 -24.58 -7.13 1.54
CA ILE A 195 -25.38 -7.40 0.35
C ILE A 195 -25.88 -6.07 -0.16
N ILE A 196 -25.77 -5.85 -1.47
CA ILE A 196 -26.22 -4.62 -2.11
C ILE A 196 -27.36 -4.98 -3.05
N THR A 197 -28.49 -4.29 -2.92
CA THR A 197 -29.68 -4.50 -3.75
C THR A 197 -30.11 -3.18 -4.38
N GLY A 198 -30.35 -3.18 -5.68
CA GLY A 198 -30.86 -2.03 -6.43
C GLY A 198 -32.27 -2.29 -6.92
N SER A 199 -33.10 -1.25 -6.93
CA SER A 199 -34.49 -1.34 -7.34
C SER A 199 -34.91 -0.21 -8.27
N GLU A 200 -35.99 -0.46 -9.00
CA GLU A 200 -36.73 0.53 -9.77
C GLU A 200 -37.41 1.61 -8.90
N ASP A 201 -37.37 1.51 -7.57
CA ASP A 201 -37.77 2.61 -6.68
C ASP A 201 -36.70 3.72 -6.59
N GLY A 202 -35.56 3.54 -7.26
CA GLY A 202 -34.42 4.45 -7.29
C GLY A 202 -33.54 4.38 -6.04
N THR A 203 -33.80 3.41 -5.16
CA THR A 203 -33.02 3.18 -3.94
C THR A 203 -32.05 2.02 -4.11
N VAL A 204 -30.87 2.18 -3.53
CA VAL A 204 -29.91 1.11 -3.30
C VAL A 204 -29.90 0.81 -1.81
N ARG A 205 -30.15 -0.45 -1.45
CA ARG A 205 -30.16 -0.88 -0.05
C ARG A 205 -28.94 -1.72 0.25
N ILE A 206 -28.37 -1.48 1.43
CA ILE A 206 -27.24 -2.22 1.97
C ILE A 206 -27.77 -3.04 3.14
N TRP A 207 -27.57 -4.35 3.04
CA TRP A 207 -27.97 -5.31 4.06
C TRP A 207 -26.76 -5.99 4.64
N HIS A 208 -26.82 -6.32 5.92
CA HIS A 208 -25.79 -7.12 6.55
C HIS A 208 -25.90 -8.59 6.12
N SER A 209 -24.80 -9.24 5.73
CA SER A 209 -24.83 -10.60 5.17
C SER A 209 -25.14 -11.71 6.19
N SER A 210 -24.79 -11.53 7.46
CA SER A 210 -25.11 -12.49 8.53
C SER A 210 -26.48 -12.25 9.20
N THR A 211 -26.80 -11.01 9.56
CA THR A 211 -28.04 -10.69 10.28
C THR A 211 -29.22 -10.40 9.37
N TYR A 212 -28.97 -10.16 8.08
CA TYR A 212 -29.98 -9.84 7.06
C TYR A 212 -30.80 -8.58 7.36
N ARG A 213 -30.31 -7.73 8.26
CA ARG A 213 -30.94 -6.45 8.58
C ARG A 213 -30.54 -5.40 7.57
N LEU A 214 -31.49 -4.51 7.28
CA LEU A 214 -31.23 -3.31 6.48
C LEU A 214 -30.37 -2.35 7.29
N GLU A 215 -29.17 -2.05 6.80
CA GLU A 215 -28.26 -1.10 7.45
C GLU A 215 -28.49 0.32 6.95
N SER A 216 -28.54 0.48 5.63
CA SER A 216 -28.67 1.79 5.00
C SER A 216 -29.46 1.72 3.71
N THR A 217 -30.14 2.83 3.40
CA THR A 217 -30.83 3.05 2.13
C THR A 217 -30.24 4.30 1.50
N LEU A 218 -29.65 4.12 0.32
CA LEU A 218 -29.05 5.17 -0.47
C LEU A 218 -30.02 5.58 -1.57
N ASN A 219 -30.27 6.88 -1.72
CA ASN A 219 -31.01 7.45 -2.83
C ASN A 219 -30.27 8.72 -3.30
N TYR A 220 -29.79 8.69 -4.54
CA TYR A 220 -29.04 9.79 -5.14
C TYR A 220 -29.89 10.62 -6.12
N GLY A 221 -31.17 10.29 -6.29
CA GLY A 221 -32.10 11.05 -7.15
C GLY A 221 -31.87 10.90 -8.66
N MET A 222 -31.18 9.86 -9.12
CA MET A 222 -30.92 9.58 -10.55
C MET A 222 -31.91 8.57 -11.16
N GLU A 223 -33.13 8.55 -10.64
CA GLU A 223 -34.20 7.61 -11.01
C GLU A 223 -33.82 6.13 -10.75
N ARG A 224 -34.21 5.19 -11.63
CA ARG A 224 -34.16 3.74 -11.37
C ARG A 224 -32.73 3.23 -11.38
N VAL A 225 -32.44 2.27 -10.49
CA VAL A 225 -31.17 1.53 -10.48
C VAL A 225 -31.30 0.33 -11.42
N TRP A 226 -30.30 0.07 -12.25
CA TRP A 226 -30.30 -1.06 -13.19
C TRP A 226 -29.21 -2.09 -12.91
N CYS A 227 -28.03 -1.65 -12.50
CA CYS A 227 -26.89 -2.54 -12.30
C CYS A 227 -26.05 -2.11 -11.11
N VAL A 228 -25.42 -3.10 -10.47
CA VAL A 228 -24.44 -2.93 -9.40
C VAL A 228 -23.26 -3.84 -9.69
N CYS A 229 -22.05 -3.37 -9.41
CA CYS A 229 -20.84 -4.19 -9.55
C CYS A 229 -19.84 -3.81 -8.45
N GLY A 230 -19.40 -4.81 -7.66
CA GLY A 230 -18.31 -4.66 -6.71
C GLY A 230 -16.97 -5.02 -7.35
N LEU A 231 -15.98 -4.13 -7.21
CA LEU A 231 -14.62 -4.42 -7.68
C LEU A 231 -13.95 -5.42 -6.73
N ARG A 232 -13.57 -6.61 -7.24
CA ARG A 232 -12.81 -7.60 -6.46
C ARG A 232 -11.48 -7.02 -5.99
N GLY A 233 -11.10 -7.29 -4.74
CA GLY A 233 -9.90 -6.73 -4.13
C GLY A 233 -10.00 -5.25 -3.71
N SER A 234 -11.06 -4.52 -4.05
CA SER A 234 -11.31 -3.16 -3.58
C SER A 234 -12.66 -3.11 -2.83
N ASN A 235 -12.92 -2.01 -2.11
CA ASN A 235 -14.25 -1.77 -1.56
C ASN A 235 -15.06 -0.78 -2.42
N ASN A 236 -14.60 -0.56 -3.65
CA ASN A 236 -15.29 0.28 -4.61
C ASN A 236 -16.45 -0.51 -5.22
N VAL A 237 -17.62 0.12 -5.22
CA VAL A 237 -18.85 -0.40 -5.82
C VAL A 237 -19.35 0.61 -6.84
N ALA A 238 -19.63 0.14 -8.05
CA ALA A 238 -20.27 0.92 -9.09
C ALA A 238 -21.78 0.66 -9.09
N LEU A 239 -22.56 1.73 -9.23
CA LEU A 239 -24.02 1.73 -9.31
C LEU A 239 -24.42 2.41 -10.62
N GLY A 240 -25.25 1.74 -11.42
CA GLY A 240 -25.81 2.27 -12.65
C GLY A 240 -27.27 2.67 -12.49
N TYR A 241 -27.59 3.90 -12.89
CA TYR A 241 -28.91 4.51 -12.88
C TYR A 241 -29.38 4.83 -14.31
N ASP A 242 -30.63 5.26 -14.47
CA ASP A 242 -31.15 5.79 -15.74
C ASP A 242 -30.35 7.02 -16.24
N GLU A 243 -30.08 7.97 -15.33
CA GLU A 243 -29.44 9.24 -15.69
C GLU A 243 -27.89 9.20 -15.67
N GLY A 244 -27.28 8.12 -15.20
CA GLY A 244 -25.83 8.03 -15.10
C GLY A 244 -25.32 6.89 -14.22
N SER A 245 -24.09 7.02 -13.73
CA SER A 245 -23.48 6.04 -12.83
C SER A 245 -22.74 6.72 -11.68
N ILE A 246 -22.67 6.04 -10.55
CA ILE A 246 -21.91 6.45 -9.36
C ILE A 246 -20.92 5.36 -9.01
N ILE A 247 -19.73 5.74 -8.59
CA ILE A 247 -18.81 4.85 -7.88
C ILE A 247 -18.74 5.31 -6.43
N ILE A 248 -19.06 4.40 -5.51
CA ILE A 248 -18.96 4.62 -4.07
C ILE A 248 -17.84 3.76 -3.52
N LYS A 249 -17.12 4.28 -2.52
CA LYS A 249 -16.11 3.53 -1.77
C LYS A 249 -16.69 3.18 -0.41
N LEU A 250 -16.82 1.90 -0.12
CA LEU A 250 -17.40 1.41 1.13
C LEU A 250 -16.29 1.13 2.17
N GLY A 251 -16.32 1.83 3.29
CA GLY A 251 -15.39 1.60 4.39
C GLY A 251 -13.91 1.87 4.06
N ARG A 252 -13.03 1.38 4.95
CA ARG A 252 -11.57 1.51 4.83
C ARG A 252 -10.98 0.37 4.01
N GLU A 253 -9.93 0.65 3.24
CA GLU A 253 -9.19 -0.34 2.44
C GLU A 253 -7.96 -0.91 3.16
N GLU A 254 -7.76 -0.56 4.42
CA GLU A 254 -6.69 -1.09 5.26
C GLU A 254 -7.03 -2.54 5.65
N PRO A 255 -6.14 -3.52 5.41
CA PRO A 255 -6.37 -4.88 5.84
C PRO A 255 -6.31 -5.00 7.36
N ALA A 256 -7.20 -5.80 7.92
CA ALA A 256 -7.20 -6.15 9.33
C ALA A 256 -6.08 -7.19 9.61
N MET A 257 -4.85 -6.71 9.72
CA MET A 257 -3.66 -7.53 9.98
C MET A 257 -2.73 -6.89 11.00
N SER A 258 -2.04 -7.72 11.77
CA SER A 258 -1.03 -7.28 12.72
C SER A 258 0.04 -8.35 12.90
N MET A 259 1.27 -7.92 13.17
CA MET A 259 2.40 -8.79 13.43
C MET A 259 2.96 -8.54 14.84
N ASP A 260 3.33 -9.60 15.55
CA ASP A 260 4.06 -9.49 16.81
C ASP A 260 5.57 -9.28 16.57
N THR A 261 6.29 -8.90 17.63
CA THR A 261 7.76 -8.74 17.59
C THR A 261 8.52 -10.04 17.31
N SER A 262 7.83 -11.19 17.31
CA SER A 262 8.39 -12.52 17.14
C SER A 262 8.21 -13.10 15.73
N GLY A 263 7.50 -12.38 14.85
CA GLY A 263 7.19 -12.78 13.48
C GLY A 263 5.93 -13.64 13.31
N LYS A 264 5.04 -13.67 14.31
CA LYS A 264 3.68 -14.21 14.17
C LYS A 264 2.78 -13.13 13.61
N ILE A 265 2.12 -13.45 12.52
CA ILE A 265 1.17 -12.57 11.85
C ILE A 265 -0.23 -13.14 12.06
N ILE A 266 -1.15 -12.28 12.47
CA ILE A 266 -2.58 -12.59 12.58
C ILE A 266 -3.32 -11.62 11.68
N TRP A 267 -4.21 -12.16 10.86
CA TRP A 267 -5.12 -11.37 10.04
C TRP A 267 -6.51 -11.98 10.06
N ALA A 268 -7.49 -11.15 9.69
CA ALA A 268 -8.82 -11.62 9.42
C ALA A 268 -9.10 -11.69 7.93
N LYS A 269 -9.75 -12.78 7.53
CA LYS A 269 -10.38 -12.94 6.24
C LYS A 269 -11.87 -13.08 6.49
N HIS A 270 -12.64 -12.04 6.15
CA HIS A 270 -14.03 -11.92 6.55
C HIS A 270 -14.19 -12.08 8.07
N SER A 271 -14.91 -13.11 8.55
CA SER A 271 -15.10 -13.39 9.98
C SER A 271 -14.11 -14.44 10.54
N GLU A 272 -13.24 -14.98 9.71
CA GLU A 272 -12.27 -16.01 10.09
C GLU A 272 -10.93 -15.36 10.45
N ILE A 273 -10.37 -15.76 11.59
CA ILE A 273 -9.02 -15.35 11.97
C ILE A 273 -8.05 -16.44 11.60
N GLN A 274 -7.04 -16.04 10.85
CA GLN A 274 -5.96 -16.88 10.41
C GLN A 274 -4.64 -16.39 11.00
N GLN A 275 -3.72 -17.33 11.19
CA GLN A 275 -2.39 -17.06 11.69
C GLN A 275 -1.36 -17.62 10.71
N ALA A 276 -0.33 -16.84 10.43
CA ALA A 276 0.90 -17.33 9.83
C ALA A 276 2.09 -17.06 10.74
N ASN A 277 3.13 -17.87 10.61
CA ASN A 277 4.35 -17.72 11.39
C ASN A 277 5.55 -17.64 10.45
N LEU A 278 6.27 -16.52 10.50
CA LEU A 278 7.48 -16.31 9.71
C LEU A 278 8.58 -17.30 10.09
N LYS A 279 8.67 -17.73 11.37
CA LYS A 279 9.66 -18.71 11.81
C LYS A 279 9.52 -20.09 11.17
N ALA A 280 8.36 -20.41 10.60
CA ALA A 280 8.15 -21.69 9.93
C ALA A 280 8.88 -21.80 8.58
N MET A 281 9.40 -20.69 8.05
CA MET A 281 10.07 -20.63 6.74
C MET A 281 11.49 -21.20 6.74
N GLY A 282 12.13 -21.36 7.91
CA GLY A 282 13.54 -21.77 8.00
C GLY A 282 14.51 -20.75 7.38
N ASP A 283 15.75 -21.17 7.12
CA ASP A 283 16.82 -20.33 6.53
C ASP A 283 16.72 -20.18 5.00
N ALA A 284 15.51 -20.14 4.44
CA ALA A 284 15.35 -19.95 3.00
C ALA A 284 15.86 -18.56 2.59
N GLU A 285 16.68 -18.47 1.54
CA GLU A 285 17.08 -17.19 0.96
C GLU A 285 15.86 -16.48 0.37
N ILE A 286 15.37 -15.48 1.09
CA ILE A 286 14.24 -14.67 0.66
C ILE A 286 14.76 -13.57 -0.28
N LYS A 287 14.18 -13.44 -1.47
CA LYS A 287 14.44 -12.30 -2.34
C LYS A 287 13.53 -11.13 -1.98
N ASP A 288 14.07 -9.93 -2.12
CA ASP A 288 13.33 -8.71 -1.83
C ASP A 288 12.21 -8.49 -2.85
N GLY A 289 11.02 -8.15 -2.37
CA GLY A 289 9.84 -7.94 -3.22
C GLY A 289 9.07 -9.20 -3.60
N GLU A 290 9.59 -10.39 -3.33
CA GLU A 290 8.87 -11.65 -3.63
C GLU A 290 7.85 -12.00 -2.54
N ARG A 291 6.74 -12.62 -2.96
CA ARG A 291 5.70 -13.11 -2.05
C ARG A 291 6.24 -14.28 -1.23
N LEU A 292 6.08 -14.20 0.08
CA LEU A 292 6.45 -15.27 0.99
C LEU A 292 5.40 -16.40 0.97
N PRO A 293 5.78 -17.66 0.70
CA PRO A 293 4.88 -18.80 0.77
C PRO A 293 4.68 -19.26 2.23
N LEU A 294 3.86 -18.52 2.98
CA LEU A 294 3.60 -18.82 4.39
C LEU A 294 2.51 -19.89 4.56
N ALA A 295 2.74 -20.84 5.47
CA ALA A 295 1.71 -21.78 5.90
C ALA A 295 0.68 -21.06 6.78
N VAL A 296 -0.56 -21.02 6.29
CA VAL A 296 -1.69 -20.40 6.98
C VAL A 296 -2.37 -21.44 7.87
N LYS A 297 -2.61 -21.08 9.13
CA LYS A 297 -3.34 -21.88 10.10
C LYS A 297 -4.60 -21.14 10.54
N ASP A 298 -5.74 -21.79 10.41
CA ASP A 298 -7.00 -21.26 10.92
C ASP A 298 -7.06 -21.34 12.45
N MET A 299 -7.37 -20.22 13.10
CA MET A 299 -7.44 -20.13 14.57
C MET A 299 -8.88 -20.19 15.09
N GLY A 300 -9.85 -19.83 14.26
CA GLY A 300 -11.28 -19.84 14.58
C GLY A 300 -12.00 -18.66 13.94
N SER A 301 -13.31 -18.55 14.20
CA SER A 301 -14.12 -17.42 13.78
C SER A 301 -14.32 -16.42 14.93
N CYS A 302 -14.44 -15.14 14.57
CA CYS A 302 -14.91 -14.11 15.48
C CYS A 302 -16.42 -13.93 15.39
N GLU A 303 -17.00 -13.47 16.50
CA GLU A 303 -18.44 -13.15 16.58
C GLU A 303 -18.76 -11.84 15.85
N ILE A 304 -17.83 -10.88 15.88
CA ILE A 304 -17.92 -9.58 15.22
C ILE A 304 -17.17 -9.58 13.88
N TYR A 305 -17.52 -8.67 12.97
CA TYR A 305 -16.75 -8.47 11.75
C TYR A 305 -15.47 -7.65 12.05
N PRO A 306 -14.27 -8.24 11.94
CA PRO A 306 -13.02 -7.58 12.29
C PRO A 306 -12.69 -6.44 11.31
N GLN A 307 -12.78 -5.20 11.79
CA GLN A 307 -12.35 -4.01 11.04
C GLN A 307 -10.87 -3.69 11.31
N THR A 308 -10.41 -3.88 12.54
CA THR A 308 -9.01 -3.68 12.92
C THR A 308 -8.54 -4.80 13.81
N ILE A 309 -7.30 -5.24 13.60
CA ILE A 309 -6.61 -6.22 14.44
C ILE A 309 -5.30 -5.60 14.89
N GLN A 310 -5.03 -5.66 16.19
CA GLN A 310 -3.77 -5.16 16.76
C GLN A 310 -3.25 -6.10 17.84
N HIS A 311 -2.00 -6.49 17.74
CA HIS A 311 -1.28 -7.08 18.86
C HIS A 311 -1.03 -6.01 19.92
N ASN A 312 -1.04 -6.43 21.18
CA ASN A 312 -0.46 -5.60 22.23
C ASN A 312 1.08 -5.56 22.08
N PRO A 313 1.79 -4.61 22.71
CA PRO A 313 3.23 -4.42 22.51
C PRO A 313 4.10 -5.67 22.75
N ASN A 314 3.71 -6.54 23.68
CA ASN A 314 4.43 -7.80 23.94
C ASN A 314 3.95 -9.01 23.11
N GLY A 315 2.95 -8.85 22.22
CA GLY A 315 2.42 -9.91 21.36
C GLY A 315 1.60 -10.99 22.04
N ARG A 316 1.34 -10.90 23.36
CA ARG A 316 0.59 -11.91 24.13
C ARG A 316 -0.92 -11.88 23.84
N PHE A 317 -1.45 -10.69 23.59
CA PHE A 317 -2.87 -10.45 23.36
C PHE A 317 -3.08 -9.83 21.98
N VAL A 318 -4.23 -10.14 21.40
CA VAL A 318 -4.70 -9.51 20.17
C VAL A 318 -6.07 -8.94 20.44
N VAL A 319 -6.27 -7.68 20.07
CA VAL A 319 -7.58 -7.08 20.05
C VAL A 319 -8.15 -7.14 18.63
N VAL A 320 -9.43 -7.45 18.56
CA VAL A 320 -10.24 -7.38 17.35
C VAL A 320 -11.32 -6.34 17.63
N CYS A 321 -11.40 -5.31 16.79
CA CYS A 321 -12.46 -4.30 16.89
C CYS A 321 -13.32 -4.34 15.63
N GLY A 322 -14.63 -4.17 15.81
CA GLY A 322 -15.61 -4.28 14.75
C GLY A 322 -17.00 -3.91 15.27
N ASP A 323 -17.82 -3.29 14.43
CA ASP A 323 -19.24 -3.01 14.70
C ASP A 323 -19.53 -2.25 16.00
N GLY A 324 -18.59 -1.42 16.47
CA GLY A 324 -18.70 -0.66 17.72
C GLY A 324 -18.41 -1.49 18.99
N GLU A 325 -17.81 -2.67 18.81
CA GLU A 325 -17.38 -3.58 19.87
C GLU A 325 -15.89 -3.90 19.73
N TYR A 326 -15.29 -4.31 20.84
CA TYR A 326 -13.93 -4.84 20.89
C TYR A 326 -13.90 -6.15 21.67
N ILE A 327 -13.04 -7.07 21.22
CA ILE A 327 -12.79 -8.34 21.91
C ILE A 327 -11.28 -8.54 21.99
N ILE A 328 -10.79 -8.81 23.19
CA ILE A 328 -9.38 -9.14 23.44
C ILE A 328 -9.24 -10.65 23.57
N TYR A 329 -8.40 -11.22 22.72
CA TYR A 329 -8.05 -12.63 22.69
C TYR A 329 -6.61 -12.88 23.13
N THR A 330 -6.32 -14.12 23.56
CA THR A 330 -4.93 -14.59 23.67
C THR A 330 -4.37 -14.93 22.30
N ALA A 331 -3.20 -14.39 21.93
CA ALA A 331 -2.60 -14.57 20.60
C ALA A 331 -2.21 -16.03 20.26
N MET A 332 -2.10 -16.91 21.26
CA MET A 332 -1.72 -18.31 21.05
C MET A 332 -2.89 -19.25 20.74
N ALA A 333 -4.07 -18.98 21.30
CA ALA A 333 -5.19 -19.93 21.30
C ALA A 333 -6.54 -19.26 21.09
N LEU A 334 -6.54 -17.98 20.71
CA LEU A 334 -7.72 -17.15 20.48
C LEU A 334 -8.77 -17.23 21.61
N ARG A 335 -8.33 -17.31 22.87
CA ARG A 335 -9.27 -17.39 24.02
C ARG A 335 -9.68 -15.99 24.45
N ASN A 336 -10.99 -15.75 24.54
CA ASN A 336 -11.54 -14.48 24.99
C ASN A 336 -11.07 -14.16 26.41
N LYS A 337 -10.59 -12.92 26.61
CA LYS A 337 -10.17 -12.36 27.90
C LYS A 337 -11.06 -11.25 28.39
N SER A 338 -11.50 -10.39 27.50
CA SER A 338 -12.33 -9.22 27.80
C SER A 338 -13.02 -8.79 26.51
N PHE A 339 -14.21 -8.22 26.65
CA PHE A 339 -15.00 -7.67 25.56
C PHE A 339 -15.79 -6.48 26.08
N GLY A 340 -16.21 -5.61 25.18
CA GLY A 340 -17.05 -4.46 25.50
C GLY A 340 -17.39 -3.63 24.28
N SER A 341 -18.20 -2.59 24.47
CA SER A 341 -18.52 -1.63 23.42
C SER A 341 -17.46 -0.53 23.36
N ALA A 342 -16.92 -0.30 22.17
CA ALA A 342 -15.99 0.77 21.89
C ALA A 342 -16.04 1.15 20.40
N GLN A 343 -16.02 2.45 20.12
CA GLN A 343 -15.85 2.94 18.74
C GLN A 343 -14.40 2.77 18.29
N GLU A 344 -13.45 2.95 19.21
CA GLU A 344 -12.02 2.80 18.97
C GLU A 344 -11.33 2.20 20.20
N PHE A 345 -10.22 1.53 19.94
CA PHE A 345 -9.38 0.87 20.93
C PHE A 345 -7.92 1.18 20.62
N VAL A 346 -7.12 1.46 21.65
CA VAL A 346 -5.67 1.59 21.51
C VAL A 346 -4.93 0.97 22.70
N TRP A 347 -3.79 0.37 22.42
CA TRP A 347 -2.87 -0.12 23.45
C TRP A 347 -1.97 1.02 23.96
N ALA A 348 -1.68 1.01 25.26
CA ALA A 348 -0.54 1.76 25.78
C ALA A 348 0.77 1.06 25.41
N HIS A 349 1.92 1.72 25.60
CA HIS A 349 3.22 1.05 25.54
C HIS A 349 3.35 -0.03 26.63
N ASP A 350 2.79 0.23 27.83
CA ASP A 350 2.60 -0.83 28.82
C ASP A 350 1.58 -1.85 28.28
N SER A 351 2.04 -3.08 28.11
CA SER A 351 1.23 -4.19 27.61
C SER A 351 0.04 -4.56 28.51
N SER A 352 -0.02 -4.04 29.73
CA SER A 352 -1.13 -4.26 30.67
C SER A 352 -2.24 -3.22 30.59
N GLU A 353 -2.01 -2.10 29.91
CA GLU A 353 -2.90 -0.95 29.85
C GLU A 353 -3.44 -0.70 28.43
N TYR A 354 -4.68 -0.24 28.35
CA TYR A 354 -5.32 0.15 27.10
C TYR A 354 -6.39 1.21 27.34
N ALA A 355 -6.69 1.99 26.31
CA ALA A 355 -7.79 2.94 26.30
C ALA A 355 -8.82 2.57 25.25
N ILE A 356 -10.08 2.88 25.56
CA ILE A 356 -11.19 2.76 24.63
C ILE A 356 -11.95 4.08 24.56
N ARG A 357 -12.49 4.35 23.38
CA ARG A 357 -13.42 5.46 23.14
C ARG A 357 -14.83 4.90 23.06
N GLU A 358 -15.60 5.09 24.12
CA GLU A 358 -16.99 4.61 24.18
C GLU A 358 -17.93 5.51 23.38
N SER A 359 -17.70 6.82 23.45
CA SER A 359 -18.46 7.84 22.72
C SER A 359 -17.55 8.99 22.29
N SER A 360 -18.09 9.98 21.58
CA SER A 360 -17.35 11.18 21.17
C SER A 360 -16.89 12.09 22.32
N SER A 361 -17.21 11.75 23.58
CA SER A 361 -16.91 12.58 24.76
C SER A 361 -16.28 11.84 25.93
N VAL A 362 -16.23 10.50 25.88
CA VAL A 362 -15.80 9.68 27.02
C VAL A 362 -14.70 8.72 26.58
N VAL A 363 -13.57 8.80 27.27
CA VAL A 363 -12.44 7.88 27.13
C VAL A 363 -12.27 7.12 28.44
N LYS A 364 -12.18 5.79 28.35
CA LYS A 364 -11.97 4.89 29.50
C LYS A 364 -10.60 4.24 29.39
N ILE A 365 -9.89 4.19 30.50
CA ILE A 365 -8.59 3.54 30.63
C ILE A 365 -8.74 2.28 31.48
N PHE A 366 -8.16 1.20 31.01
CA PHE A 366 -8.17 -0.10 31.65
C PHE A 366 -6.74 -0.54 31.97
N LYS A 367 -6.55 -1.17 33.13
CA LYS A 367 -5.31 -1.84 33.52
C LYS A 367 -5.62 -3.28 33.93
N ASN A 368 -4.90 -4.24 33.38
CA ASN A 368 -5.15 -5.68 33.62
C ASN A 368 -6.61 -6.08 33.39
N PHE A 369 -7.23 -5.55 32.33
CA PHE A 369 -8.63 -5.80 31.95
C PHE A 369 -9.69 -5.31 32.95
N LYS A 370 -9.30 -4.41 33.88
CA LYS A 370 -10.22 -3.73 34.80
C LYS A 370 -10.20 -2.24 34.53
N GLU A 371 -11.36 -1.62 34.58
CA GLU A 371 -11.49 -0.16 34.44
C GLU A 371 -10.73 0.51 35.59
N LYS A 372 -9.79 1.39 35.23
CA LYS A 372 -8.97 2.18 36.16
C LYS A 372 -9.58 3.57 36.33
N LYS A 373 -9.89 4.22 35.22
CA LYS A 373 -10.38 5.60 35.19
C LYS A 373 -11.23 5.84 33.95
N SER A 374 -12.21 6.72 34.09
CA SER A 374 -13.04 7.24 33.00
C SER A 374 -13.00 8.75 33.10
N PHE A 375 -12.69 9.43 31.99
CA PHE A 375 -12.62 10.88 31.96
C PHE A 375 -13.21 11.43 30.67
N LYS A 376 -13.53 12.73 30.72
CA LYS A 376 -14.10 13.49 29.60
C LYS A 376 -13.08 14.55 29.19
N PRO A 377 -12.42 14.41 28.03
CA PRO A 377 -11.54 15.44 27.50
C PRO A 377 -12.33 16.74 27.27
N ASP A 378 -11.73 17.89 27.61
CA ASP A 378 -12.43 19.19 27.59
C ASP A 378 -12.92 19.59 26.19
N PHE A 379 -12.22 19.15 25.14
CA PHE A 379 -12.53 19.46 23.74
C PHE A 379 -13.20 18.31 22.97
N GLY A 380 -13.66 17.28 23.70
CA GLY A 380 -14.21 16.06 23.10
C GLY A 380 -13.15 15.12 22.53
N ALA A 381 -13.59 13.96 22.06
CA ALA A 381 -12.75 12.88 21.55
C ALA A 381 -13.34 12.33 20.25
N GLU A 382 -12.77 12.72 19.10
CA GLU A 382 -13.10 12.14 17.80
C GLU A 382 -12.23 10.94 17.46
N GLY A 383 -11.00 10.89 17.99
CA GLY A 383 -10.05 9.82 17.76
C GLY A 383 -9.13 9.58 18.95
N ILE A 384 -8.67 8.35 19.17
CA ILE A 384 -7.64 8.03 20.16
C ILE A 384 -6.42 7.35 19.54
N TYR A 385 -5.24 7.60 20.12
CA TYR A 385 -3.95 7.07 19.69
C TYR A 385 -3.18 6.50 20.86
N GLY A 386 -2.65 5.30 20.68
CA GLY A 386 -1.83 4.59 21.66
C GLY A 386 -0.36 4.99 21.60
N GLY A 387 0.41 4.48 22.57
CA GLY A 387 1.85 4.73 22.67
C GLY A 387 2.28 5.07 24.10
N PHE A 388 3.33 5.89 24.23
CA PHE A 388 3.86 6.32 25.52
C PHE A 388 2.93 7.28 26.25
N LEU A 389 2.20 8.10 25.50
CA LEU A 389 1.14 8.97 25.99
C LEU A 389 -0.17 8.64 25.26
N LEU A 390 -1.30 8.93 25.91
CA LEU A 390 -2.61 8.78 25.31
C LEU A 390 -2.91 10.02 24.45
N GLY A 391 -2.88 9.86 23.13
CA GLY A 391 -3.27 10.91 22.20
C GLY A 391 -4.78 10.92 22.02
N VAL A 392 -5.42 12.07 22.22
CA VAL A 392 -6.85 12.28 21.96
C VAL A 392 -6.99 13.38 20.91
N ARG A 393 -7.55 13.03 19.75
CA ARG A 393 -7.87 13.98 18.69
C ARG A 393 -9.26 14.56 18.91
N SER A 394 -9.32 15.89 18.87
CA SER A 394 -10.53 16.70 18.86
C SER A 394 -10.67 17.41 17.51
N VAL A 395 -11.80 18.09 17.29
CA VAL A 395 -12.04 18.91 16.09
C VAL A 395 -10.93 19.96 15.90
N ASN A 396 -10.42 20.50 17.01
CA ASN A 396 -9.51 21.65 17.05
C ASN A 396 -8.05 21.26 17.37
N GLY A 397 -7.67 20.00 17.17
CA GLY A 397 -6.28 19.54 17.35
C GLY A 397 -6.13 18.27 18.19
N LEU A 398 -4.90 17.96 18.54
CA LEU A 398 -4.47 16.77 19.26
C LEU A 398 -4.03 17.13 20.69
N ALA A 399 -4.53 16.41 21.68
CA ALA A 399 -4.11 16.53 23.08
C ALA A 399 -3.44 15.23 23.55
N PHE A 400 -2.28 15.35 24.20
CA PHE A 400 -1.61 14.22 24.85
C PHE A 400 -1.90 14.22 26.34
N TYR A 401 -2.37 13.08 26.84
CA TYR A 401 -2.66 12.83 28.24
C TYR A 401 -1.72 11.77 28.82
N ASP A 402 -1.44 11.90 30.11
CA ASP A 402 -0.77 10.85 30.86
C ASP A 402 -1.69 9.64 31.11
N TRP A 403 -1.14 8.43 31.01
CA TRP A 403 -1.88 7.17 31.22
C TRP A 403 -2.23 6.91 32.69
N ASP A 404 -1.42 7.41 33.62
CA ASP A 404 -1.62 7.19 35.05
C ASP A 404 -2.59 8.22 35.65
N ASN A 405 -2.29 9.51 35.48
CA ASN A 405 -3.02 10.57 36.15
C ASN A 405 -4.10 11.21 35.28
N THR A 406 -4.14 10.93 33.97
CA THR A 406 -5.04 11.56 32.97
C THR A 406 -4.95 13.08 32.94
N GLU A 407 -3.78 13.62 33.27
CA GLU A 407 -3.50 15.04 33.16
C GLU A 407 -3.08 15.39 31.73
N LEU A 408 -3.46 16.59 31.29
CA LEU A 408 -3.06 17.11 29.99
C LEU A 408 -1.57 17.46 30.03
N ILE A 409 -0.77 16.80 29.20
CA ILE A 409 0.66 17.09 29.06
C ILE A 409 0.86 18.21 28.06
N ARG A 410 0.32 18.08 26.85
CA ARG A 410 0.45 19.09 25.80
C ARG A 410 -0.67 18.97 24.78
N ARG A 411 -1.18 20.12 24.34
CA ARG A 411 -2.03 20.24 23.17
C ARG A 411 -1.22 20.75 21.98
N ILE A 412 -1.51 20.18 20.81
CA ILE A 412 -0.87 20.48 19.53
C ILE A 412 -1.99 20.75 18.51
N GLU A 413 -1.96 21.91 17.86
CA GLU A 413 -2.96 22.35 16.88
C GLU A 413 -2.75 21.70 15.50
N ILE A 414 -2.56 20.39 15.48
CA ILE A 414 -2.42 19.58 14.26
C ILE A 414 -3.52 18.54 14.27
N GLN A 415 -4.09 18.25 13.10
CA GLN A 415 -5.07 17.18 12.93
C GLN A 415 -4.36 15.90 12.44
N PRO A 416 -4.05 14.95 13.33
CA PRO A 416 -3.42 13.71 12.92
C PRO A 416 -4.42 12.78 12.22
N LYS A 417 -3.88 12.01 11.28
CA LYS A 417 -4.48 10.77 10.80
C LYS A 417 -3.94 9.58 11.58
N HIS A 418 -2.61 9.51 11.77
CA HIS A 418 -1.93 8.48 12.54
C HIS A 418 -0.82 9.09 13.42
N ILE A 419 -0.52 8.42 14.53
CA ILE A 419 0.59 8.76 15.42
C ILE A 419 1.43 7.50 15.65
N PHE A 420 2.74 7.63 15.47
CA PHE A 420 3.69 6.53 15.65
C PHE A 420 4.75 6.94 16.66
N TRP A 421 4.86 6.20 17.75
CA TRP A 421 5.90 6.41 18.76
C TRP A 421 7.11 5.51 18.50
N SER A 422 8.31 6.02 18.79
CA SER A 422 9.52 5.20 18.83
C SER A 422 9.50 4.25 20.01
N ASP A 423 10.23 3.14 19.92
CA ASP A 423 10.32 2.15 21.02
C ASP A 423 10.96 2.73 22.30
N SER A 424 11.74 3.81 22.17
CA SER A 424 12.31 4.55 23.30
C SER A 424 11.35 5.54 23.95
N GLY A 425 10.29 5.94 23.24
CA GLY A 425 9.37 7.00 23.65
C GLY A 425 9.92 8.42 23.51
N GLU A 426 11.14 8.59 23.01
CA GLU A 426 11.74 9.91 22.80
C GLU A 426 11.27 10.59 21.52
N LEU A 427 10.87 9.83 20.49
CA LEU A 427 10.47 10.37 19.20
C LEU A 427 9.02 9.99 18.88
N VAL A 428 8.28 10.93 18.31
CA VAL A 428 6.92 10.70 17.83
C VAL A 428 6.76 11.29 16.44
N CYS A 429 6.18 10.50 15.55
CA CYS A 429 5.77 10.93 14.22
C CYS A 429 4.27 11.18 14.22
N ILE A 430 3.86 12.39 13.85
CA ILE A 430 2.47 12.79 13.66
C ILE A 430 2.22 12.90 12.16
N ALA A 431 1.50 11.94 11.60
CA ALA A 431 1.15 11.92 10.18
C ALA A 431 -0.21 12.61 9.96
N THR A 432 -0.24 13.62 9.09
CA THR A 432 -1.45 14.34 8.67
C THR A 432 -1.89 13.90 7.26
N GLU A 433 -2.86 14.59 6.66
CA GLU A 433 -3.32 14.29 5.29
C GLU A 433 -2.30 14.68 4.22
N GLU A 434 -1.45 15.68 4.49
CA GLU A 434 -0.53 16.27 3.51
C GLU A 434 0.95 16.08 3.87
N SER A 435 1.29 16.19 5.15
CA SER A 435 2.65 16.12 5.67
C SER A 435 2.76 15.25 6.92
N PHE A 436 3.98 14.93 7.34
CA PHE A 436 4.23 14.37 8.67
C PHE A 436 5.27 15.18 9.44
N PHE A 437 5.09 15.23 10.75
CA PHE A 437 5.92 15.98 11.68
C PHE A 437 6.65 14.99 12.59
N ILE A 438 7.94 15.23 12.82
CA ILE A 438 8.72 14.48 13.81
C ILE A 438 8.98 15.39 15.00
N LEU A 439 8.51 14.96 16.15
CA LEU A 439 8.70 15.63 17.42
C LEU A 439 9.54 14.77 18.35
N ARG A 440 10.34 15.42 19.18
CA ARG A 440 11.04 14.80 20.30
C ARG A 440 10.26 15.08 21.58
N TYR A 441 9.93 14.03 22.32
CA TYR A 441 9.29 14.10 23.63
C TYR A 441 10.35 14.14 24.74
N LEU A 442 10.25 15.12 25.63
CA LEU A 442 11.19 15.35 26.72
C LEU A 442 10.53 15.05 28.08
N SER A 443 10.50 13.77 28.45
CA SER A 443 9.86 13.30 29.69
C SER A 443 10.43 13.94 30.96
N GLU A 444 11.73 14.22 31.01
CA GLU A 444 12.40 14.85 32.15
C GLU A 444 11.87 16.28 32.42
N LYS A 445 11.63 17.05 31.35
CA LYS A 445 11.08 18.40 31.46
C LYS A 445 9.62 18.39 31.92
N VAL A 446 8.85 17.38 31.47
CA VAL A 446 7.46 17.18 31.92
C VAL A 446 7.43 16.89 33.41
N ALA A 447 8.24 15.95 33.89
CA ALA A 447 8.33 15.61 35.31
C ALA A 447 8.75 16.82 36.17
N ALA A 448 9.77 17.57 35.74
CA ALA A 448 10.22 18.77 36.45
C ALA A 448 9.14 19.85 36.54
N SER A 449 8.37 20.07 35.46
CA SER A 449 7.30 21.08 35.42
C SER A 449 6.08 20.66 36.24
N GLN A 450 5.79 19.35 36.32
CA GLN A 450 4.74 18.82 37.18
C GLN A 450 5.08 18.97 38.68
N GLU A 451 6.35 18.84 39.06
CA GLU A 451 6.80 19.04 40.44
C GLU A 451 6.82 20.52 40.84
N SER A 452 7.26 21.41 39.95
CA SER A 452 7.35 22.85 40.22
C SER A 452 6.02 23.58 40.05
N ASN A 453 5.09 23.00 39.28
CA ASN A 453 3.83 23.62 38.85
C ASN A 453 4.03 24.98 38.12
N GLU A 454 5.23 25.22 37.60
CA GLU A 454 5.58 26.39 36.79
C GLU A 454 5.54 26.01 35.30
N GLY A 455 4.97 26.87 34.44
CA GLY A 455 4.96 26.67 32.99
C GLY A 455 3.81 25.82 32.43
N VAL A 456 2.85 25.41 33.26
CA VAL A 456 1.61 24.75 32.80
C VAL A 456 0.64 25.81 32.28
N THR A 457 0.47 25.87 30.97
CA THR A 457 -0.51 26.75 30.29
C THR A 457 -1.85 26.02 30.08
N GLU A 458 -2.86 26.72 29.55
CA GLU A 458 -4.13 26.09 29.14
C GLU A 458 -3.92 24.99 28.09
N ASP A 459 -2.84 25.10 27.29
CA ASP A 459 -2.44 24.10 26.30
C ASP A 459 -1.41 23.09 26.85
N GLY A 460 -1.20 23.05 28.17
CA GLY A 460 -0.23 22.18 28.84
C GLY A 460 1.19 22.74 28.90
N ILE A 461 2.18 21.86 28.94
CA ILE A 461 3.61 22.15 29.11
C ILE A 461 4.25 22.37 27.74
N GLU A 462 4.63 23.61 27.41
CA GLU A 462 5.20 23.95 26.09
C GLU A 462 6.50 23.19 25.79
N ASP A 463 7.34 23.05 26.81
CA ASP A 463 8.65 22.40 26.76
C ASP A 463 8.59 20.87 26.62
N ALA A 464 7.40 20.26 26.65
CA ALA A 464 7.22 18.81 26.58
C ALA A 464 7.65 18.22 25.22
N PHE A 465 7.49 18.98 24.15
CA PHE A 465 7.79 18.54 22.78
C PHE A 465 8.67 19.55 22.05
N GLU A 466 9.65 19.03 21.32
CA GLU A 466 10.51 19.80 20.41
C GLU A 466 10.30 19.34 18.98
N VAL A 467 10.02 20.26 18.06
CA VAL A 467 9.82 19.92 16.63
C VAL A 467 11.18 19.72 15.96
N GLN A 468 11.46 18.52 15.45
CA GLN A 468 12.71 18.24 14.73
C GLN A 468 12.61 18.53 13.23
N GLY A 469 11.46 18.27 12.62
CA GLY A 469 11.29 18.49 11.20
C GLY A 469 9.86 18.24 10.71
N GLU A 470 9.54 18.88 9.59
CA GLU A 470 8.31 18.68 8.83
C GLU A 470 8.69 18.18 7.43
N ILE A 471 7.97 17.16 6.97
CA ILE A 471 8.18 16.55 5.65
C ILE A 471 6.85 16.53 4.90
N GLN A 472 6.85 17.12 3.69
CA GLN A 472 5.71 17.17 2.78
C GLN A 472 5.57 15.85 1.99
N GLU A 473 5.34 14.75 2.69
CA GLU A 473 4.91 13.48 2.10
C GLU A 473 3.75 12.88 2.91
N VAL A 474 2.83 12.21 2.20
CA VAL A 474 1.69 11.54 2.84
C VAL A 474 2.08 10.13 3.27
N VAL A 475 2.08 9.90 4.58
CA VAL A 475 2.35 8.60 5.20
C VAL A 475 1.07 7.77 5.24
N LYS A 476 1.11 6.55 4.68
CA LYS A 476 0.04 5.56 4.82
C LYS A 476 0.22 4.73 6.09
N THR A 477 1.38 4.10 6.22
CA THR A 477 1.78 3.34 7.42
C THR A 477 3.22 3.65 7.75
N GLY A 478 3.56 3.56 9.03
CA GLY A 478 4.91 3.82 9.51
C GLY A 478 5.26 2.98 10.72
N LEU A 479 6.55 2.80 10.95
CA LEU A 479 7.10 2.22 12.16
C LEU A 479 8.47 2.81 12.44
N TRP A 480 8.87 2.77 13.70
CA TRP A 480 10.20 3.20 14.11
C TRP A 480 11.12 2.00 14.26
N VAL A 481 12.37 2.17 13.85
CA VAL A 481 13.49 1.26 14.15
C VAL A 481 14.63 2.11 14.69
N GLY A 482 14.80 2.13 16.01
CA GLY A 482 15.64 3.13 16.66
C GLY A 482 15.12 4.54 16.38
N ASP A 483 15.98 5.42 15.84
CA ASP A 483 15.61 6.78 15.43
C ASP A 483 15.23 6.89 13.94
N CYS A 484 15.18 5.76 13.22
CA CYS A 484 14.81 5.74 11.81
C CYS A 484 13.29 5.50 11.69
N PHE A 485 12.59 6.43 11.06
CA PHE A 485 11.16 6.28 10.79
C PHE A 485 10.95 5.69 9.40
N ILE A 486 10.53 4.42 9.33
CA ILE A 486 10.27 3.70 8.09
C ILE A 486 8.79 3.85 7.76
N TYR A 487 8.46 4.21 6.52
CA TYR A 487 7.08 4.43 6.13
C TYR A 487 6.79 4.08 4.67
N THR A 488 5.52 3.83 4.38
CA THR A 488 4.99 3.73 3.01
C THR A 488 4.28 5.02 2.62
N SER A 489 4.58 5.52 1.44
CA SER A 489 3.96 6.73 0.89
C SER A 489 2.65 6.42 0.15
N SER A 490 1.85 7.46 -0.10
CA SER A 490 0.66 7.36 -0.95
C SER A 490 0.96 6.95 -2.40
N VAL A 491 2.19 7.19 -2.87
CA VAL A 491 2.71 6.87 -4.21
C VAL A 491 3.37 5.48 -4.26
N ASN A 492 3.07 4.60 -3.28
CA ASN A 492 3.58 3.24 -3.20
C ASN A 492 5.12 3.17 -3.18
N ARG A 493 5.78 4.10 -2.50
CA ARG A 493 7.22 4.02 -2.21
C ARG A 493 7.44 3.60 -0.78
N LEU A 494 8.40 2.71 -0.57
CA LEU A 494 8.91 2.36 0.74
C LEU A 494 10.12 3.24 1.04
N ASN A 495 9.99 4.14 2.01
CA ASN A 495 11.01 5.11 2.39
C ASN A 495 11.38 4.93 3.87
N TYR A 496 12.55 5.41 4.25
CA TYR A 496 12.86 5.66 5.66
C TYR A 496 13.44 7.07 5.82
N PHE A 497 13.15 7.67 6.96
CA PHE A 497 13.60 8.99 7.35
C PHE A 497 14.67 8.88 8.45
N VAL A 498 15.79 9.57 8.26
CA VAL A 498 16.85 9.71 9.27
C VAL A 498 17.35 11.16 9.28
N GLY A 499 17.17 11.84 10.41
CA GLY A 499 17.79 13.14 10.68
C GLY A 499 17.53 14.25 9.63
N GLY A 500 16.36 14.26 9.00
CA GLY A 500 15.99 15.27 7.99
C GLY A 500 16.07 14.77 6.55
N GLU A 501 16.69 13.62 6.31
CA GLU A 501 16.78 13.02 4.98
C GLU A 501 15.82 11.85 4.79
N ILE A 502 15.30 11.75 3.56
CA ILE A 502 14.45 10.65 3.12
C ILE A 502 15.25 9.78 2.17
N VAL A 503 15.28 8.48 2.45
CA VAL A 503 15.93 7.50 1.59
C VAL A 503 14.89 6.46 1.14
N THR A 504 14.79 6.27 -0.17
CA THR A 504 13.93 5.23 -0.75
C THR A 504 14.62 3.87 -0.67
N ILE A 505 13.89 2.87 -0.17
CA ILE A 505 14.29 1.46 -0.16
C ILE A 505 13.84 0.80 -1.47
N ALA A 506 12.55 0.91 -1.80
CA ALA A 506 11.95 0.26 -2.95
C ALA A 506 10.73 1.01 -3.49
N HIS A 507 10.46 0.80 -4.78
CA HIS A 507 9.20 1.16 -5.43
C HIS A 507 8.28 -0.07 -5.43
N LEU A 508 7.05 0.09 -4.96
CA LEU A 508 6.08 -0.98 -4.81
C LEU A 508 5.04 -0.91 -5.93
N ASP A 509 4.71 -2.04 -6.55
CA ASP A 509 3.73 -2.11 -7.64
C ASP A 509 2.28 -1.92 -7.14
N ARG A 510 2.04 -2.24 -5.86
CA ARG A 510 0.73 -2.18 -5.21
C ARG A 510 0.82 -1.48 -3.86
N THR A 511 -0.32 -1.10 -3.32
CA THR A 511 -0.41 -0.51 -1.98
C THR A 511 -0.08 -1.57 -0.95
N MET A 512 1.05 -1.42 -0.26
CA MET A 512 1.48 -2.29 0.83
C MET A 512 1.40 -1.53 2.16
N TYR A 513 1.09 -2.28 3.22
CA TYR A 513 1.00 -1.79 4.59
C TYR A 513 2.13 -2.41 5.41
N LEU A 514 2.83 -1.59 6.20
CA LEU A 514 3.91 -2.05 7.06
C LEU A 514 3.35 -2.91 8.19
N LEU A 515 3.91 -4.12 8.35
CA LEU A 515 3.54 -5.03 9.43
C LEU A 515 4.49 -4.91 10.62
N GLY A 516 5.79 -4.80 10.34
CA GLY A 516 6.82 -4.74 11.37
C GLY A 516 8.22 -5.02 10.82
N TYR A 517 9.20 -4.80 11.68
CA TYR A 517 10.62 -5.05 11.41
C TYR A 517 11.15 -6.10 12.38
N ILE A 518 11.89 -7.09 11.88
CA ILE A 518 12.51 -8.12 12.73
C ILE A 518 14.03 -7.92 12.69
N PRO A 519 14.65 -7.40 13.77
CA PRO A 519 16.09 -7.15 13.82
C PRO A 519 16.96 -8.40 13.63
N LYS A 520 16.43 -9.59 13.95
CA LYS A 520 17.16 -10.86 13.79
C LYS A 520 17.36 -11.26 12.33
N ASP A 521 16.41 -10.87 11.47
CA ASP A 521 16.40 -11.24 10.06
C ASP A 521 16.93 -10.09 9.19
N ASP A 522 17.23 -8.92 9.79
CA ASP A 522 17.54 -7.67 9.09
C ASP A 522 16.51 -7.34 7.99
N ARG A 523 15.23 -7.61 8.26
CA ARG A 523 14.16 -7.52 7.27
C ARG A 523 12.91 -6.81 7.77
N LEU A 524 12.34 -6.05 6.85
CA LEU A 524 11.06 -5.38 6.97
C LEU A 524 9.98 -6.21 6.27
N TYR A 525 8.84 -6.39 6.93
CA TYR A 525 7.71 -7.14 6.37
C TYR A 525 6.53 -6.21 6.08
N LEU A 526 5.92 -6.42 4.93
CA LEU A 526 4.73 -5.71 4.47
C LEU A 526 3.65 -6.69 4.06
N GLY A 527 2.39 -6.28 4.23
CA GLY A 527 1.22 -7.01 3.75
C GLY A 527 0.38 -6.17 2.79
N ASP A 528 -0.18 -6.79 1.76
CA ASP A 528 -1.24 -6.17 0.96
C ASP A 528 -2.64 -6.57 1.45
N LYS A 529 -3.65 -5.99 0.80
CA LYS A 529 -5.06 -6.31 1.07
C LYS A 529 -5.45 -7.75 0.72
N GLU A 530 -4.77 -8.36 -0.25
CA GLU A 530 -4.96 -9.76 -0.64
C GLU A 530 -4.27 -10.74 0.33
N LEU A 531 -3.71 -10.24 1.44
CA LEU A 531 -3.00 -11.00 2.46
C LEU A 531 -1.71 -11.65 1.93
N ASN A 532 -1.13 -11.08 0.87
CA ASN A 532 0.20 -11.40 0.41
C ASN A 532 1.22 -10.67 1.28
N ILE A 533 2.21 -11.40 1.77
CA ILE A 533 3.29 -10.84 2.59
C ILE A 533 4.56 -10.81 1.77
N VAL A 534 5.22 -9.66 1.79
CA VAL A 534 6.46 -9.37 1.08
C VAL A 534 7.49 -8.89 2.10
N SER A 535 8.77 -9.17 1.85
CA SER A 535 9.86 -8.65 2.69
C SER A 535 10.88 -7.86 1.89
N TYR A 536 11.56 -6.94 2.57
CA TYR A 536 12.70 -6.19 2.06
C TYR A 536 13.84 -6.23 3.07
N SER A 537 15.06 -6.44 2.58
CA SER A 537 16.27 -6.38 3.39
C SER A 537 16.56 -4.94 3.80
N LEU A 538 16.78 -4.74 5.10
CA LEU A 538 17.18 -3.48 5.69
C LEU A 538 18.03 -3.76 6.93
N LEU A 539 19.34 -3.64 6.77
CA LEU A 539 20.32 -3.98 7.81
C LEU A 539 20.24 -3.01 8.99
N VAL A 540 20.09 -3.55 10.20
CA VAL A 540 20.15 -2.76 11.44
C VAL A 540 21.46 -1.97 11.50
N SER A 541 22.59 -2.58 11.15
CA SER A 541 23.90 -1.95 11.22
C SER A 541 24.01 -0.67 10.39
N VAL A 542 23.32 -0.60 9.24
CA VAL A 542 23.32 0.60 8.39
C VAL A 542 22.49 1.70 9.05
N LEU A 543 21.32 1.35 9.59
CA LEU A 543 20.44 2.30 10.29
C LEU A 543 21.09 2.84 11.57
N GLU A 544 21.71 1.98 12.37
CA GLU A 544 22.44 2.38 13.58
C GLU A 544 23.62 3.30 13.24
N TYR A 545 24.37 2.99 12.19
CA TYR A 545 25.46 3.84 11.74
C TYR A 545 24.97 5.22 11.31
N GLN A 546 23.93 5.28 10.47
CA GLN A 546 23.33 6.55 10.04
C GLN A 546 22.81 7.35 11.23
N THR A 547 22.14 6.69 12.17
CA THR A 547 21.64 7.31 13.40
C THR A 547 22.79 7.89 14.24
N ALA A 548 23.88 7.13 14.44
CA ALA A 548 25.05 7.57 15.20
C ALA A 548 25.72 8.80 14.55
N VAL A 549 25.84 8.80 13.22
CA VAL A 549 26.36 9.95 12.45
C VAL A 549 25.49 11.19 12.65
N MET A 550 24.16 11.05 12.61
CA MET A 550 23.26 12.19 12.82
C MET A 550 23.33 12.74 14.25
N ARG A 551 23.55 11.87 15.24
CA ARG A 551 23.84 12.25 16.63
C ARG A 551 25.25 12.82 16.82
N ARG A 552 26.09 12.85 15.77
CA ARG A 552 27.51 13.22 15.79
C ARG A 552 28.38 12.36 16.72
N ASP A 553 27.94 11.14 17.02
CA ASP A 553 28.71 10.16 17.78
C ASP A 553 29.53 9.29 16.84
N PHE A 554 30.68 9.82 16.42
CA PHE A 554 31.61 9.10 15.54
C PHE A 554 32.28 7.91 16.24
N GLY A 555 32.35 7.91 17.58
CA GLY A 555 32.93 6.81 18.33
C GLY A 555 32.07 5.55 18.28
N MET A 556 30.75 5.71 18.31
CA MET A 556 29.81 4.60 18.07
C MET A 556 29.79 4.19 16.58
N ALA A 557 29.77 5.17 15.67
CA ALA A 557 29.77 4.90 14.23
C ALA A 557 30.97 4.04 13.79
N ASP A 558 32.18 4.35 14.28
CA ASP A 558 33.40 3.59 13.93
C ASP A 558 33.39 2.15 14.48
N LYS A 559 32.67 1.89 15.58
CA LYS A 559 32.50 0.54 16.13
C LYS A 559 31.52 -0.30 15.31
N VAL A 560 30.49 0.33 14.74
CA VAL A 560 29.47 -0.36 13.92
C VAL A 560 29.96 -0.59 12.50
N LEU A 561 30.80 0.30 11.96
CA LEU A 561 31.30 0.23 10.57
C LEU A 561 31.83 -1.15 10.12
N PRO A 562 32.58 -1.93 10.93
CA PRO A 562 33.06 -3.25 10.53
C PRO A 562 31.95 -4.27 10.31
N THR A 563 30.79 -4.11 10.97
CA THR A 563 29.62 -5.01 10.82
C THR A 563 28.90 -4.80 9.49
N ILE A 564 29.08 -3.64 8.85
CA ILE A 564 28.43 -3.30 7.59
C ILE A 564 29.12 -4.01 6.42
N PRO A 565 28.37 -4.81 5.61
CA PRO A 565 28.88 -5.46 4.41
C PRO A 565 29.46 -4.46 3.41
N LYS A 566 30.51 -4.84 2.69
CA LYS A 566 31.21 -3.95 1.74
C LYS A 566 30.28 -3.40 0.64
N GLU A 567 29.31 -4.20 0.20
CA GLU A 567 28.33 -3.81 -0.84
C GLU A 567 27.50 -2.59 -0.45
N GLN A 568 27.20 -2.43 0.84
CA GLN A 568 26.39 -1.32 1.35
C GLN A 568 27.23 -0.09 1.75
N ARG A 569 28.57 -0.22 1.78
CA ARG A 569 29.45 0.90 2.20
C ARG A 569 29.43 2.07 1.24
N THR A 570 29.26 1.83 -0.06
CA THR A 570 29.10 2.91 -1.05
C THR A 570 27.85 3.74 -0.74
N ARG A 571 26.74 3.10 -0.35
CA ARG A 571 25.50 3.80 0.04
C ARG A 571 25.71 4.65 1.30
N VAL A 572 26.40 4.10 2.30
CA VAL A 572 26.77 4.82 3.52
C VAL A 572 27.70 6.01 3.20
N ALA A 573 28.65 5.84 2.28
CA ALA A 573 29.54 6.92 1.87
C ALA A 573 28.79 8.07 1.19
N HIS A 574 27.82 7.78 0.31
CA HIS A 574 26.97 8.83 -0.27
C HIS A 574 26.13 9.55 0.78
N PHE A 575 25.63 8.84 1.79
CA PHE A 575 24.94 9.46 2.91
C PHE A 575 25.88 10.42 3.67
N LEU A 576 27.09 9.98 4.02
CA LEU A 576 28.10 10.83 4.68
C LEU A 576 28.46 12.06 3.84
N GLU A 577 28.61 11.91 2.52
CA GLU A 577 28.91 13.01 1.62
C GLU A 577 27.80 14.07 1.62
N LYS A 578 26.54 13.64 1.54
CA LYS A 578 25.38 14.55 1.59
C LYS A 578 25.29 15.31 2.91
N GLN A 579 25.60 14.64 4.02
CA GLN A 579 25.69 15.26 5.34
C GLN A 579 26.92 16.20 5.50
N GLY A 580 27.80 16.25 4.50
CA GLY A 580 28.99 17.11 4.48
C GLY A 580 30.25 16.47 5.09
N PHE A 581 30.19 15.22 5.55
CA PHE A 581 31.31 14.49 6.14
C PHE A 581 32.20 13.80 5.10
N LYS A 582 32.73 14.59 4.16
CA LYS A 582 33.48 14.09 2.99
C LYS A 582 34.71 13.27 3.34
N GLN A 583 35.44 13.62 4.40
CA GLN A 583 36.63 12.87 4.84
C GLN A 583 36.30 11.46 5.29
N GLN A 584 35.23 11.30 6.06
CA GLN A 584 34.74 10.00 6.51
C GLN A 584 34.14 9.23 5.34
N ALA A 585 33.41 9.90 4.45
CA ALA A 585 32.91 9.30 3.21
C ALA A 585 34.03 8.69 2.37
N LEU A 586 35.18 9.36 2.23
CA LEU A 586 36.34 8.87 1.48
C LEU A 586 36.94 7.60 2.10
N ALA A 587 36.93 7.50 3.44
CA ALA A 587 37.45 6.35 4.17
C ALA A 587 36.52 5.13 4.08
N VAL A 588 35.20 5.36 4.04
CA VAL A 588 34.18 4.31 4.00
C VAL A 588 33.92 3.82 2.57
N SER A 589 33.98 4.71 1.58
CA SER A 589 33.67 4.39 0.19
C SER A 589 34.61 3.32 -0.34
N THR A 590 34.03 2.32 -1.01
CA THR A 590 34.76 1.23 -1.68
C THR A 590 34.81 1.42 -3.19
N ASP A 591 33.94 2.28 -3.74
CA ASP A 591 33.87 2.54 -5.18
C ASP A 591 35.01 3.48 -5.62
N PRO A 592 35.90 3.06 -6.54
CA PRO A 592 37.01 3.89 -7.02
C PRO A 592 36.56 5.21 -7.64
N GLU A 593 35.41 5.26 -8.32
CA GLU A 593 34.91 6.49 -8.96
C GLU A 593 34.46 7.51 -7.93
N HIS A 594 33.57 7.10 -7.03
CA HIS A 594 33.13 7.93 -5.92
C HIS A 594 34.29 8.41 -5.04
N ARG A 595 35.25 7.53 -4.74
CA ARG A 595 36.46 7.91 -3.97
C ARG A 595 37.32 8.94 -4.70
N PHE A 596 37.44 8.84 -6.03
CA PHE A 596 38.19 9.80 -6.82
C PHE A 596 37.54 11.19 -6.74
N GLU A 597 36.23 11.28 -6.93
CA GLU A 597 35.49 12.54 -6.80
C GLU A 597 35.62 13.14 -5.40
N LEU A 598 35.45 12.32 -4.34
CA LEU A 598 35.62 12.77 -2.96
C LEU A 598 37.05 13.26 -2.68
N ALA A 599 38.07 12.55 -3.18
CA ALA A 599 39.46 12.97 -3.06
C ALA A 599 39.73 14.30 -3.78
N LEU A 600 39.11 14.52 -4.95
CA LEU A 600 39.19 15.80 -5.64
C LEU A 600 38.56 16.93 -4.82
N GLN A 601 37.36 16.71 -4.28
CA GLN A 601 36.63 17.70 -3.48
C GLN A 601 37.37 18.07 -2.18
N LEU A 602 38.03 17.10 -1.54
CA LEU A 602 38.88 17.31 -0.35
C LEU A 602 40.26 17.87 -0.69
N GLY A 603 40.66 17.75 -1.96
CA GLY A 603 41.97 18.12 -2.43
C GLY A 603 43.09 17.15 -2.03
N GLU A 604 42.76 15.88 -1.80
CA GLU A 604 43.71 14.81 -1.45
C GLU A 604 44.42 14.27 -2.71
N LEU A 605 45.39 15.04 -3.20
CA LEU A 605 46.06 14.80 -4.49
C LEU A 605 46.75 13.42 -4.58
N LYS A 606 47.28 12.89 -3.48
CA LYS A 606 47.98 11.60 -3.47
C LYS A 606 47.02 10.43 -3.75
N ILE A 607 45.85 10.46 -3.11
CA ILE A 607 44.83 9.41 -3.26
C ILE A 607 44.20 9.52 -4.64
N ALA A 608 43.87 10.75 -5.08
CA ALA A 608 43.34 11.00 -6.41
C ALA A 608 44.31 10.55 -7.52
N TYR A 609 45.62 10.76 -7.34
CA TYR A 609 46.64 10.28 -8.28
C TYR A 609 46.67 8.75 -8.38
N GLN A 610 46.68 8.04 -7.25
CA GLN A 610 46.67 6.57 -7.25
C GLN A 610 45.43 6.01 -7.99
N LEU A 611 44.25 6.57 -7.71
CA LEU A 611 43.01 6.17 -8.38
C LEU A 611 42.98 6.54 -9.88
N ALA A 612 43.60 7.65 -10.26
CA ALA A 612 43.73 8.04 -11.67
C ALA A 612 44.67 7.10 -12.45
N VAL A 613 45.76 6.64 -11.82
CA VAL A 613 46.65 5.61 -12.38
C VAL A 613 45.90 4.30 -12.59
N GLU A 614 45.13 3.84 -11.61
CA GLU A 614 44.36 2.59 -11.72
C GLU A 614 43.26 2.65 -12.79
N ALA A 615 42.66 3.82 -13.00
CA ALA A 615 41.55 3.99 -13.95
C ALA A 615 41.99 4.27 -15.40
N GLU A 616 43.24 4.69 -15.63
CA GLU A 616 43.82 5.05 -16.93
C GLU A 616 42.93 5.95 -17.82
N SER A 617 42.13 6.83 -17.21
CA SER A 617 41.16 7.68 -17.92
C SER A 617 41.68 9.10 -18.12
N GLU A 618 41.74 9.55 -19.38
CA GLU A 618 42.14 10.91 -19.75
C GLU A 618 41.33 12.00 -19.02
N GLN A 619 40.02 11.78 -18.83
CA GLN A 619 39.14 12.75 -18.16
C GLN A 619 39.51 12.93 -16.68
N LYS A 620 39.81 11.82 -15.98
CA LYS A 620 40.24 11.85 -14.58
C LYS A 620 41.59 12.56 -14.44
N TRP A 621 42.50 12.33 -15.37
CA TRP A 621 43.78 13.06 -15.42
C TRP A 621 43.62 14.57 -15.60
N LYS A 622 42.67 15.03 -16.43
CA LYS A 622 42.37 16.46 -16.57
C LYS A 622 41.82 17.07 -15.28
N GLN A 623 40.84 16.42 -14.66
CA GLN A 623 40.26 16.89 -13.39
C GLN A 623 41.31 16.96 -12.28
N LEU A 624 42.20 15.97 -12.19
CA LEU A 624 43.32 15.98 -11.25
C LEU A 624 44.32 17.10 -11.56
N ALA A 625 44.60 17.35 -12.84
CA ALA A 625 45.47 18.45 -13.26
C ALA A 625 44.91 19.82 -12.86
N GLU A 626 43.63 20.07 -13.09
CA GLU A 626 42.96 21.32 -12.69
C GLU A 626 43.08 21.55 -11.18
N LEU A 627 42.82 20.51 -10.38
CA LEU A 627 42.98 20.56 -8.94
C LEU A 627 44.44 20.80 -8.52
N ALA A 628 45.40 20.10 -9.15
CA ALA A 628 46.82 20.29 -8.89
C ALA A 628 47.28 21.72 -9.21
N ILE A 629 46.78 22.32 -10.30
CA ILE A 629 47.00 23.72 -10.66
C ILE A 629 46.41 24.64 -9.59
N SER A 630 45.18 24.39 -9.14
CA SER A 630 44.54 25.21 -8.10
C SER A 630 45.29 25.19 -6.76
N LYS A 631 45.97 24.08 -6.45
CA LYS A 631 46.82 23.90 -5.27
C LYS A 631 48.30 24.27 -5.50
N CYS A 632 48.63 24.86 -6.65
CA CYS A 632 49.99 25.25 -7.05
C CYS A 632 51.01 24.09 -7.08
N GLN A 633 50.58 22.85 -7.31
CA GLN A 633 51.46 21.68 -7.47
C GLN A 633 51.78 21.44 -8.95
N PHE A 634 52.62 22.31 -9.52
CA PHE A 634 52.90 22.34 -10.96
C PHE A 634 53.57 21.08 -11.50
N SER A 635 54.42 20.40 -10.72
CA SER A 635 55.06 19.15 -11.15
C SER A 635 54.04 18.03 -11.37
N LEU A 636 53.07 17.90 -10.46
CA LEU A 636 51.99 16.92 -10.57
C LEU A 636 51.02 17.30 -11.69
N ALA A 637 50.68 18.59 -11.82
CA ALA A 637 49.85 19.08 -12.91
C ALA A 637 50.47 18.78 -14.29
N GLN A 638 51.78 18.95 -14.45
CA GLN A 638 52.49 18.61 -15.68
C GLN A 638 52.34 17.13 -16.04
N GLU A 639 52.56 16.24 -15.07
CA GLU A 639 52.44 14.79 -15.26
C GLU A 639 51.00 14.41 -15.64
N CYS A 640 50.02 14.93 -14.90
CA CYS A 640 48.60 14.68 -15.17
C CYS A 640 48.18 15.17 -16.57
N LEU A 641 48.59 16.37 -16.98
CA LEU A 641 48.28 16.91 -18.31
C LEU A 641 48.94 16.11 -19.45
N HIS A 642 50.12 15.53 -19.19
CA HIS A 642 50.78 14.62 -20.14
C HIS A 642 49.99 13.32 -20.33
N HIS A 643 49.57 12.70 -19.22
CA HIS A 643 48.70 11.52 -19.27
C HIS A 643 47.31 11.81 -19.87
N ALA A 644 46.80 13.03 -19.70
CA ALA A 644 45.54 13.49 -20.30
C ALA A 644 45.64 13.88 -21.79
N GLN A 645 46.84 13.84 -22.38
CA GLN A 645 47.12 14.36 -23.72
C GLN A 645 46.62 15.81 -23.94
N ASP A 646 46.60 16.62 -22.89
CA ASP A 646 46.17 18.02 -22.95
C ASP A 646 47.33 18.94 -23.32
N TYR A 647 47.64 18.93 -24.62
CA TYR A 647 48.69 19.73 -25.21
C TYR A 647 48.47 21.24 -25.04
N GLY A 648 47.22 21.70 -24.90
CA GLY A 648 46.89 23.12 -24.66
C GLY A 648 47.25 23.55 -23.24
N GLY A 649 46.82 22.77 -22.24
CA GLY A 649 47.18 23.00 -20.84
C GLY A 649 48.68 22.92 -20.59
N LEU A 650 49.36 21.93 -21.22
CA LEU A 650 50.82 21.81 -21.13
C LEU A 650 51.55 23.01 -21.72
N LEU A 651 51.10 23.54 -22.87
CA LEU A 651 51.70 24.72 -23.50
C LEU A 651 51.60 25.93 -22.57
N LEU A 652 50.43 26.15 -21.96
CA LEU A 652 50.23 27.24 -21.01
C LEU A 652 51.14 27.09 -19.79
N LEU A 653 51.21 25.89 -19.21
CA LEU A 653 52.05 25.63 -18.03
C LEU A 653 53.55 25.77 -18.34
N ALA A 654 54.00 25.27 -19.50
CA ALA A 654 55.40 25.32 -19.92
C ALA A 654 55.87 26.74 -20.24
N THR A 655 55.01 27.54 -20.88
CA THR A 655 55.30 28.95 -21.19
C THR A 655 55.29 29.83 -19.96
N ALA A 656 54.30 29.66 -19.07
CA ALA A 656 54.22 30.42 -17.82
C ALA A 656 55.39 30.11 -16.87
N SER A 657 55.90 28.87 -16.85
CA SER A 657 57.03 28.48 -16.01
C SER A 657 58.41 28.79 -16.62
N GLY A 658 58.48 29.17 -17.89
CA GLY A 658 59.75 29.42 -18.60
C GLY A 658 60.64 28.19 -18.75
N ASN A 659 60.09 26.97 -18.64
CA ASN A 659 60.85 25.73 -18.63
C ASN A 659 61.14 25.23 -20.06
N ALA A 660 62.30 25.61 -20.60
CA ALA A 660 62.72 25.25 -21.96
C ALA A 660 62.73 23.73 -22.22
N ALA A 661 63.09 22.91 -21.22
CA ALA A 661 63.10 21.46 -21.35
C ALA A 661 61.69 20.87 -21.47
N MET A 662 60.72 21.46 -20.76
CA MET A 662 59.31 21.09 -20.85
C MET A 662 58.72 21.46 -22.21
N VAL A 663 59.04 22.65 -22.73
CA VAL A 663 58.63 23.07 -24.08
C VAL A 663 59.19 22.14 -25.16
N ALA A 664 60.41 21.60 -24.97
CA ALA A 664 61.05 20.71 -25.95
C ALA A 664 60.35 19.36 -26.01
N LYS A 665 60.09 18.76 -24.85
CA LYS A 665 59.33 17.51 -24.74
C LYS A 665 57.90 17.66 -25.25
N LEU A 666 57.28 18.83 -25.05
CA LEU A 666 55.96 19.14 -25.57
C LEU A 666 55.95 19.19 -27.11
N ALA A 667 56.97 19.79 -27.72
CA ALA A 667 57.11 19.86 -29.17
C ALA A 667 57.19 18.46 -29.80
N GLU A 668 58.05 17.59 -29.26
CA GLU A 668 58.22 16.21 -29.72
C GLU A 668 56.95 15.38 -29.52
N GLY A 669 56.26 15.52 -28.38
CA GLY A 669 54.99 14.85 -28.11
C GLY A 669 53.85 15.32 -29.02
N ALA A 670 53.72 16.63 -29.21
CA ALA A 670 52.72 17.24 -30.08
C ALA A 670 52.92 16.86 -31.55
N GLU A 671 54.16 16.79 -32.03
CA GLU A 671 54.49 16.33 -33.39
C GLU A 671 54.13 14.85 -33.57
N ARG A 672 54.53 14.00 -32.62
CA ARG A 672 54.21 12.56 -32.64
C ARG A 672 52.71 12.28 -32.70
N ASP A 673 51.92 13.04 -31.95
CA ASP A 673 50.46 12.86 -31.86
C ASP A 673 49.70 13.74 -32.88
N GLY A 674 50.39 14.37 -33.85
CA GLY A 674 49.78 15.09 -34.97
C GLY A 674 49.19 16.47 -34.65
N LYS A 675 49.53 17.07 -33.51
CA LYS A 675 49.11 18.42 -33.07
C LYS A 675 50.04 19.51 -33.61
N ASN A 676 50.06 19.66 -34.94
CA ASN A 676 50.98 20.55 -35.68
C ASN A 676 51.00 22.01 -35.20
N ASN A 677 49.85 22.57 -34.82
CA ASN A 677 49.77 23.95 -34.35
C ASN A 677 50.48 24.15 -33.00
N VAL A 678 50.36 23.18 -32.09
CA VAL A 678 51.03 23.24 -30.78
C VAL A 678 52.53 23.03 -30.97
N ALA A 679 52.92 22.05 -31.80
CA ALA A 679 54.32 21.79 -32.14
C ALA A 679 55.00 23.04 -32.75
N PHE A 680 54.36 23.69 -33.72
CA PHE A 680 54.85 24.93 -34.33
C PHE A 680 55.05 26.03 -33.28
N MET A 681 54.06 26.27 -32.43
CA MET A 681 54.16 27.27 -31.36
C MET A 681 55.30 26.97 -30.38
N THR A 682 55.48 25.70 -30.00
CA THR A 682 56.57 25.30 -29.10
C THR A 682 57.95 25.46 -29.73
N TYR A 683 58.13 25.13 -31.01
CA TYR A 683 59.40 25.35 -31.73
C TYR A 683 59.70 26.84 -31.91
N PHE A 684 58.67 27.63 -32.26
CA PHE A 684 58.78 29.08 -32.36
C PHE A 684 59.24 29.71 -31.04
N LEU A 685 58.66 29.30 -29.91
CA LEU A 685 59.06 29.76 -28.57
C LEU A 685 60.48 29.36 -28.18
N GLN A 686 61.02 28.30 -28.77
CA GLN A 686 62.42 27.88 -28.61
C GLN A 686 63.40 28.55 -29.57
N GLY A 687 62.89 29.30 -30.55
CA GLY A 687 63.70 29.88 -31.63
C GLY A 687 64.25 28.82 -32.59
N LYS A 688 63.53 27.71 -32.79
CA LYS A 688 63.88 26.62 -33.71
C LYS A 688 63.04 26.63 -34.97
#